data_AF-A0AAR2JBT7-F1
#
_entry.id   AF-A0AAR2JBT7-F1
#
_cell.length_a   1.000
_cell.length_b   1.000
_cell.length_c   1.000
_cell.angle_alpha   90.00
_cell.angle_beta   90.00
_cell.angle_gamma   90.00
#
_symmetry.space_group_name_H-M   'P 1'
#
loop_
_entity.id
_entity.type
_entity.pdbx_description
1 polymer ?
#
loop_
_entity_poly.entity_id
_entity_poly.type
_entity_poly.pdbx_seq_one_letter_code
_entity_poly.pdbx_strand_id
1 'polypeptide(L)'
;MAFKRSSMLIRMLGFCLLILIVHSANGDVSYSFPEEMKRGSVIGNIAKDLGLDVNRLAARKARIDTEGNRKRYCDINPNTGELTIAERIDREEICGDELSCVLKCDLMLEQPLELHRVSLQIEDINDNAPVFSKDLITFEIGESAVRGARYRVNEAHDADIAHNTVHGYVLEKNEHFSLAVSSNVYGRKYVELVLDKELDREQKKEVNLILTAVDGGTPPRSGTVAIHVTVLDANDNAPVFSQSVYKVNLPENSSLGTVVLTVSATDADEGQNGKVTYEFGRISAKARKLFTLNLHNGQISVTGHIDFEDASVYEMTVEGKDEFGLSSEANVVIQIVDVNDNAPEIFLKSLHTPVPENLAPGTEVGIINVQDIDTENNGRVKCSLQQNVPFKLIPSLKSYYSLVTTGELDRELVSDYNITITATDEGSPPLSSSKTVHLSVADVNDNPPVFEEQVYSAHVKENNKPGSSVCYVAATDPDWRQNGTVVYSLLPSDVSGAPVSSFVSINGDTGVIHAVRSFDYEQFKSFKVLVLARDNGSPPLSSNVTVSIFISDENDNSPQILYPSPEGNSFMTEMVPKAAQSGSLVSKVIAVDSDSGQNAWLSYHIVKATDPGLFTIGEHSGEIRTQRDISESDSTKQNLIVSVKDNGQSSLSATCAVYLLISDNLAEVPELKDMSYDESSSKLTFYLIIALVSVSTFFLTFIIIILAVRFCHRRKPRLLFDGAVAIPSAYLPPNYAEVEGAGTLCSTYNYDAYLTTGSRTSDFKFITSYNEGTLPADLTLKNVQSSFNDLEGLDVQLEDSSEQKPPNTDWRFTQNQRPGPSGHYTFQSNHLRWTSPRRLRAAATPEVAVGTGPWPNPPTEAEQLQALMAAANEVSEATNTLGPGTMGLSTRYSPQFTLQHVPDYRQNVYIPGSTATLTANPQQPQQALPPPQASGAQPEPPKAAQTPASKKKSTKKEKK
;
A
#
# COMPACT_ATOMS: atom_id res chain seq x y z
N MET A 1 -136.81 71.41 -71.42
CA MET A 1 -137.38 70.04 -71.41
C MET A 1 -136.52 69.12 -72.27
N ALA A 2 -136.89 67.84 -72.43
CA ALA A 2 -136.41 66.96 -73.51
C ALA A 2 -134.91 66.55 -73.57
N PHE A 3 -134.20 66.35 -72.45
CA PHE A 3 -132.97 65.53 -72.46
C PHE A 3 -132.79 64.57 -71.26
N LYS A 4 -133.85 64.34 -70.47
CA LYS A 4 -133.82 63.48 -69.26
C LYS A 4 -134.61 62.16 -69.44
N ARG A 5 -134.60 61.58 -70.65
CA ARG A 5 -135.37 60.36 -71.01
C ARG A 5 -134.61 59.25 -71.76
N SER A 6 -133.36 59.46 -72.19
CA SER A 6 -132.62 58.47 -73.01
C SER A 6 -131.79 57.47 -72.19
N SER A 7 -131.13 57.90 -71.10
CA SER A 7 -130.18 57.06 -70.34
C SER A 7 -130.83 55.89 -69.57
N MET A 8 -132.10 56.00 -69.16
CA MET A 8 -132.74 54.99 -68.32
C MET A 8 -133.14 53.71 -69.08
N LEU A 9 -133.34 53.79 -70.40
CA LEU A 9 -133.58 52.60 -71.25
C LEU A 9 -132.33 51.70 -71.31
N ILE A 10 -131.15 52.30 -71.41
CA ILE A 10 -129.88 51.59 -71.60
C ILE A 10 -129.53 50.74 -70.36
N ARG A 11 -129.84 51.22 -69.15
CA ARG A 11 -129.66 50.44 -67.91
C ARG A 11 -130.67 49.31 -67.72
N MET A 12 -131.91 49.46 -68.22
CA MET A 12 -132.89 48.36 -68.17
C MET A 12 -132.54 47.24 -69.16
N LEU A 13 -132.06 47.58 -70.37
CA LEU A 13 -131.66 46.57 -71.35
C LEU A 13 -130.47 45.70 -70.87
N GLY A 14 -129.53 46.30 -70.14
CA GLY A 14 -128.41 45.58 -69.52
C GLY A 14 -128.83 44.61 -68.41
N PHE A 15 -129.89 44.92 -67.65
CA PHE A 15 -130.35 44.05 -66.56
C PHE A 15 -131.11 42.81 -67.07
N CYS A 16 -131.86 42.94 -68.17
CA CYS A 16 -132.55 41.82 -68.78
C CYS A 16 -131.60 40.79 -69.41
N LEU A 17 -130.39 41.19 -69.84
CA LEU A 17 -129.41 40.27 -70.43
C LEU A 17 -128.72 39.36 -69.39
N LEU A 18 -128.75 39.74 -68.11
CA LEU A 18 -128.05 39.04 -67.02
C LEU A 18 -128.89 37.91 -66.38
N ILE A 19 -130.19 37.84 -66.71
CA ILE A 19 -131.14 36.84 -66.15
C ILE A 19 -131.16 35.54 -66.99
N LEU A 20 -130.53 35.53 -68.17
CA LEU A 20 -130.51 34.38 -69.10
C LEU A 20 -129.28 33.47 -69.02
N ILE A 21 -128.40 33.66 -68.02
CA ILE A 21 -127.26 32.74 -67.76
C ILE A 21 -127.30 32.23 -66.31
N VAL A 22 -128.42 31.62 -65.94
CA VAL A 22 -128.46 30.65 -64.82
C VAL A 22 -128.42 29.25 -65.44
N HIS A 23 -127.20 28.76 -65.72
CA HIS A 23 -127.01 27.34 -66.02
C HIS A 23 -127.06 26.54 -64.72
N SER A 24 -127.66 25.36 -64.77
CA SER A 24 -127.68 24.39 -63.66
C SER A 24 -126.26 23.88 -63.40
N ALA A 25 -125.72 24.15 -62.22
CA ALA A 25 -124.51 23.50 -61.73
C ALA A 25 -124.89 22.14 -61.10
N ASN A 26 -124.30 21.05 -61.60
CA ASN A 26 -124.27 19.79 -60.85
C ASN A 26 -123.15 19.91 -59.81
N GLY A 27 -123.48 19.65 -58.55
CA GLY A 27 -122.48 19.61 -57.46
C GLY A 27 -122.00 18.18 -57.22
N ASP A 28 -120.68 17.99 -57.26
CA ASP A 28 -120.03 16.84 -56.63
C ASP A 28 -120.03 17.06 -55.11
N VAL A 29 -120.25 16.00 -54.32
CA VAL A 29 -120.33 16.11 -52.84
C VAL A 29 -119.01 15.69 -52.20
N SER A 30 -118.55 16.45 -51.21
CA SER A 30 -117.34 16.14 -50.44
C SER A 30 -117.65 16.04 -48.95
N TYR A 31 -117.22 14.94 -48.32
CA TYR A 31 -117.16 14.80 -46.86
C TYR A 31 -115.70 14.71 -46.42
N SER A 32 -115.37 15.37 -45.31
CA SER A 32 -114.16 15.05 -44.55
C SER A 32 -114.54 14.38 -43.24
N PHE A 33 -113.74 13.42 -42.81
CA PHE A 33 -113.92 12.69 -41.56
C PHE A 33 -112.57 12.09 -41.12
N PRO A 34 -112.34 11.92 -39.81
CA PRO A 34 -111.15 11.26 -39.32
C PRO A 34 -111.11 9.79 -39.75
N GLU A 35 -109.92 9.24 -39.89
CA GLU A 35 -109.74 7.79 -39.98
C GLU A 35 -110.10 7.05 -38.69
N GLU A 36 -109.87 5.73 -38.63
CA GLU A 36 -110.12 4.88 -37.46
C GLU A 36 -111.56 4.90 -36.91
N MET A 37 -112.50 5.46 -37.67
CA MET A 37 -113.91 5.44 -37.32
C MET A 37 -114.43 4.01 -37.24
N LYS A 38 -115.12 3.72 -36.14
CA LYS A 38 -115.73 2.40 -35.89
C LYS A 38 -116.71 2.04 -37.00
N ARG A 39 -116.69 0.78 -37.42
CA ARG A 39 -117.65 0.23 -38.40
C ARG A 39 -119.09 0.60 -38.04
N GLY A 40 -119.84 1.14 -39.00
CA GLY A 40 -121.20 1.66 -38.82
C GLY A 40 -121.28 3.13 -38.37
N SER A 41 -120.16 3.82 -38.17
CA SER A 41 -120.16 5.28 -37.94
C SER A 41 -120.71 6.02 -39.16
N VAL A 42 -121.49 7.08 -38.94
CA VAL A 42 -122.02 7.96 -39.99
C VAL A 42 -120.96 8.98 -40.40
N ILE A 43 -120.73 9.10 -41.71
CA ILE A 43 -119.87 10.11 -42.35
C ILE A 43 -120.68 11.39 -42.63
N GLY A 44 -121.88 11.23 -43.19
CA GLY A 44 -122.75 12.34 -43.61
C GLY A 44 -124.09 11.84 -44.16
N ASN A 45 -125.05 12.75 -44.39
CA ASN A 45 -126.36 12.41 -44.94
C ASN A 45 -126.50 12.86 -46.40
N ILE A 46 -125.97 12.03 -47.29
CA ILE A 46 -125.90 12.30 -48.73
C ILE A 46 -127.28 12.48 -49.38
N ALA A 47 -128.34 11.91 -48.80
CA ALA A 47 -129.70 12.19 -49.25
C ALA A 47 -130.10 13.65 -49.04
N LYS A 48 -129.94 14.14 -47.81
CA LYS A 48 -130.24 15.53 -47.44
C LYS A 48 -129.38 16.51 -48.23
N ASP A 49 -128.09 16.21 -48.39
CA ASP A 49 -127.12 17.13 -48.97
C ASP A 49 -127.22 17.19 -50.51
N LEU A 50 -127.71 16.14 -51.18
CA LEU A 50 -128.12 16.15 -52.59
C LEU A 50 -129.58 16.57 -52.83
N GLY A 51 -130.38 16.80 -51.77
CA GLY A 51 -131.81 17.12 -51.88
C GLY A 51 -132.69 15.94 -52.34
N LEU A 52 -132.23 14.70 -52.16
CA LEU A 52 -132.93 13.47 -52.53
C LEU A 52 -133.89 13.02 -51.41
N ASP A 53 -135.16 12.86 -51.75
CA ASP A 53 -136.15 12.24 -50.86
C ASP A 53 -135.76 10.79 -50.53
N VAL A 54 -135.62 10.48 -49.23
CA VAL A 54 -135.18 9.17 -48.73
C VAL A 54 -136.09 8.04 -49.23
N ASN A 55 -137.39 8.29 -49.40
CA ASN A 55 -138.32 7.30 -49.96
C ASN A 55 -137.97 6.89 -51.40
N ARG A 56 -137.29 7.77 -52.16
CA ARG A 56 -136.82 7.46 -53.52
C ARG A 56 -135.54 6.62 -53.52
N LEU A 57 -134.71 6.67 -52.47
CA LEU A 57 -133.43 5.96 -52.44
C LEU A 57 -133.61 4.45 -52.41
N ALA A 58 -134.44 3.95 -51.49
CA ALA A 58 -134.82 2.54 -51.46
C ALA A 58 -135.53 2.11 -52.76
N ALA A 59 -136.46 2.92 -53.28
CA ALA A 59 -137.19 2.63 -54.52
C ALA A 59 -136.29 2.56 -55.76
N ARG A 60 -135.22 3.37 -55.81
CA ARG A 60 -134.24 3.44 -56.91
C ARG A 60 -132.97 2.61 -56.67
N LYS A 61 -132.96 1.73 -55.66
CA LYS A 61 -131.81 0.89 -55.27
C LYS A 61 -130.49 1.67 -55.12
N ALA A 62 -130.54 2.79 -54.39
CA ALA A 62 -129.38 3.60 -54.08
C ALA A 62 -128.23 2.72 -53.54
N ARG A 63 -127.05 2.80 -54.17
CA ARG A 63 -125.84 2.09 -53.74
C ARG A 63 -124.61 2.95 -53.96
N ILE A 64 -123.59 2.73 -53.14
CA ILE A 64 -122.23 3.21 -53.42
C ILE A 64 -121.54 2.18 -54.31
N ASP A 65 -121.04 2.63 -55.45
CA ASP A 65 -120.10 1.91 -56.31
C ASP A 65 -118.69 2.54 -56.17
N THR A 66 -117.64 1.78 -56.43
CA THR A 66 -116.24 2.22 -56.23
C THR A 66 -115.41 1.98 -57.47
N GLU A 67 -114.62 2.98 -57.88
CA GLU A 67 -113.87 2.92 -59.13
C GLU A 67 -112.72 1.90 -59.05
N GLY A 68 -112.96 0.72 -59.62
CA GLY A 68 -112.05 -0.41 -59.65
C GLY A 68 -112.33 -1.47 -58.57
N ASN A 69 -111.57 -2.56 -58.59
CA ASN A 69 -111.75 -3.73 -57.71
C ASN A 69 -111.20 -3.49 -56.28
N ARG A 70 -111.49 -2.32 -55.70
CA ARG A 70 -111.02 -1.84 -54.38
C ARG A 70 -111.93 -2.34 -53.25
N LYS A 71 -111.41 -2.36 -52.00
CA LYS A 71 -112.23 -2.65 -50.80
C LYS A 71 -113.38 -1.64 -50.71
N ARG A 72 -114.56 -2.09 -50.27
CA ARG A 72 -115.76 -1.23 -50.11
C ARG A 72 -115.73 -0.59 -48.72
N TYR A 73 -114.95 0.48 -48.59
CA TYR A 73 -114.76 1.19 -47.32
C TYR A 73 -116.02 1.89 -46.77
N CYS A 74 -116.97 2.26 -47.63
CA CYS A 74 -118.20 2.97 -47.26
C CYS A 74 -119.45 2.36 -47.92
N ASP A 75 -120.59 2.52 -47.25
CA ASP A 75 -121.89 2.11 -47.77
C ASP A 75 -123.00 3.14 -47.44
N ILE A 76 -124.10 3.13 -48.18
CA ILE A 76 -125.27 3.98 -47.96
C ILE A 76 -126.42 3.21 -47.31
N ASN A 77 -127.01 3.76 -46.25
CA ASN A 77 -128.26 3.26 -45.69
C ASN A 77 -129.45 3.83 -46.50
N PRO A 78 -130.14 3.03 -47.33
CA PRO A 78 -131.21 3.52 -48.20
C PRO A 78 -132.47 3.97 -47.45
N ASN A 79 -132.57 3.67 -46.14
CA ASN A 79 -133.71 4.02 -45.29
C ASN A 79 -133.52 5.34 -44.52
N THR A 80 -132.28 5.86 -44.42
CA THR A 80 -131.99 7.12 -43.73
C THR A 80 -131.25 8.13 -44.60
N GLY A 81 -130.63 7.69 -45.71
CA GLY A 81 -129.83 8.54 -46.57
C GLY A 81 -128.41 8.79 -46.08
N GLU A 82 -127.97 8.04 -45.07
CA GLU A 82 -126.68 8.21 -44.41
C GLU A 82 -125.60 7.36 -45.08
N LEU A 83 -124.44 7.97 -45.33
CA LEU A 83 -123.22 7.28 -45.70
C LEU A 83 -122.53 6.80 -44.42
N THR A 84 -122.15 5.53 -44.36
CA THR A 84 -121.58 4.87 -43.17
C THR A 84 -120.31 4.09 -43.48
N ILE A 85 -119.44 3.98 -42.48
CA ILE A 85 -118.17 3.24 -42.54
C ILE A 85 -118.45 1.73 -42.61
N ALA A 86 -118.06 1.08 -43.71
CA ALA A 86 -118.32 -0.33 -43.96
C ALA A 86 -117.18 -1.27 -43.55
N GLU A 87 -115.93 -0.80 -43.58
CA GLU A 87 -114.70 -1.46 -43.08
C GLU A 87 -113.80 -0.42 -42.38
N ARG A 88 -112.77 -0.84 -41.63
CA ARG A 88 -111.77 0.07 -41.03
C ARG A 88 -111.11 0.88 -42.16
N ILE A 89 -111.02 2.19 -42.00
CA ILE A 89 -110.27 3.07 -42.88
C ILE A 89 -109.00 3.46 -42.12
N ASP A 90 -107.88 3.07 -42.71
CA ASP A 90 -106.51 3.11 -42.23
C ASP A 90 -105.76 3.89 -43.33
N ARG A 91 -105.37 5.13 -43.06
CA ARG A 91 -104.88 6.07 -44.08
C ARG A 91 -103.49 5.64 -44.57
N GLU A 92 -102.71 5.00 -43.71
CA GLU A 92 -101.36 4.51 -43.98
C GLU A 92 -101.39 3.34 -44.98
N GLU A 93 -102.31 2.36 -44.83
CA GLU A 93 -102.51 1.27 -45.81
C GLU A 93 -102.94 1.81 -47.19
N ILE A 94 -103.73 2.90 -47.21
CA ILE A 94 -104.40 3.40 -48.43
C ILE A 94 -103.55 4.44 -49.19
N CYS A 95 -102.87 5.33 -48.47
CA CYS A 95 -102.25 6.54 -49.01
C CYS A 95 -100.79 6.76 -48.56
N GLY A 96 -100.33 6.15 -47.45
CA GLY A 96 -98.97 6.33 -46.92
C GLY A 96 -98.57 7.81 -46.78
N ASP A 97 -97.36 8.16 -47.26
CA ASP A 97 -96.80 9.52 -47.25
C ASP A 97 -97.60 10.58 -48.06
N GLU A 98 -98.70 10.25 -48.76
CA GLU A 98 -99.43 11.23 -49.58
C GLU A 98 -100.17 12.30 -48.74
N LEU A 99 -99.82 13.56 -48.98
CA LEU A 99 -100.32 14.76 -48.26
C LEU A 99 -101.85 15.00 -48.33
N SER A 100 -102.61 14.23 -49.12
CA SER A 100 -104.06 14.39 -49.26
C SER A 100 -104.75 13.08 -49.64
N CYS A 101 -105.19 12.31 -48.63
CA CYS A 101 -105.87 11.05 -48.85
C CYS A 101 -107.35 11.27 -49.20
N VAL A 102 -107.73 11.01 -50.46
CA VAL A 102 -109.10 11.20 -50.96
C VAL A 102 -109.59 9.95 -51.68
N LEU A 103 -110.46 9.18 -51.01
CA LEU A 103 -111.22 8.12 -51.65
C LEU A 103 -112.34 8.72 -52.53
N LYS A 104 -112.61 8.09 -53.67
CA LYS A 104 -113.68 8.50 -54.59
C LYS A 104 -114.64 7.33 -54.79
N CYS A 105 -115.93 7.62 -54.64
CA CYS A 105 -116.99 6.65 -54.89
C CYS A 105 -118.20 7.31 -55.55
N ASP A 106 -118.99 6.53 -56.27
CA ASP A 106 -120.12 6.99 -57.05
C ASP A 106 -121.42 6.49 -56.41
N LEU A 107 -122.28 7.41 -55.98
CA LEU A 107 -123.65 7.08 -55.58
C LEU A 107 -124.48 6.85 -56.85
N MET A 108 -124.84 5.60 -57.10
CA MET A 108 -125.70 5.18 -58.21
C MET A 108 -127.17 5.09 -57.81
N LEU A 109 -128.04 5.58 -58.68
CA LEU A 109 -129.50 5.48 -58.59
C LEU A 109 -130.05 4.89 -59.89
N GLU A 110 -130.96 3.92 -59.81
CA GLU A 110 -131.59 3.29 -60.97
C GLU A 110 -132.93 3.95 -61.35
N GLN A 111 -133.33 3.76 -62.61
CA GLN A 111 -134.65 4.12 -63.18
C GLN A 111 -135.15 5.56 -62.89
N PRO A 112 -134.68 6.60 -63.64
CA PRO A 112 -133.61 6.58 -64.63
C PRO A 112 -132.23 6.41 -63.98
N LEU A 113 -131.19 6.17 -64.79
CA LEU A 113 -129.82 6.08 -64.25
C LEU A 113 -129.30 7.48 -63.89
N GLU A 114 -129.03 7.70 -62.61
CA GLU A 114 -128.38 8.89 -62.06
C GLU A 114 -127.13 8.47 -61.29
N LEU A 115 -126.09 9.30 -61.34
CA LEU A 115 -124.80 9.04 -60.71
C LEU A 115 -124.26 10.35 -60.12
N HIS A 116 -123.90 10.32 -58.85
CA HIS A 116 -123.32 11.46 -58.12
C HIS A 116 -121.94 11.08 -57.59
N ARG A 117 -120.93 11.90 -57.91
CA ARG A 117 -119.57 11.71 -57.40
C ARG A 117 -119.47 12.16 -55.95
N VAL A 118 -118.87 11.31 -55.14
CA VAL A 118 -118.62 11.55 -53.72
C VAL A 118 -117.11 11.48 -53.50
N SER A 119 -116.54 12.58 -52.99
CA SER A 119 -115.14 12.64 -52.55
C SER A 119 -115.09 12.53 -51.04
N LEU A 120 -114.33 11.56 -50.55
CA LEU A 120 -114.19 11.20 -49.15
C LEU A 120 -112.76 11.52 -48.72
N GLN A 121 -112.59 12.69 -48.13
CA GLN A 121 -111.30 13.15 -47.63
C GLN A 121 -111.07 12.58 -46.23
N ILE A 122 -110.02 11.79 -46.08
CA ILE A 122 -109.65 11.16 -44.81
C ILE A 122 -108.75 12.14 -44.05
N GLU A 123 -109.10 12.45 -42.80
CA GLU A 123 -108.31 13.27 -41.89
C GLU A 123 -107.42 12.36 -41.01
N ASP A 124 -106.13 12.70 -40.95
CA ASP A 124 -105.05 11.96 -40.28
C ASP A 124 -105.18 12.00 -38.74
N ILE A 125 -105.00 10.85 -38.07
CA ILE A 125 -104.94 10.72 -36.61
C ILE A 125 -103.51 10.40 -36.18
N ASN A 126 -103.11 10.84 -34.97
CA ASN A 126 -101.83 10.49 -34.33
C ASN A 126 -101.84 9.04 -33.77
N ASP A 127 -102.10 8.09 -34.67
CA ASP A 127 -102.33 6.65 -34.45
C ASP A 127 -101.03 5.84 -34.42
N ASN A 128 -99.99 6.28 -35.12
CA ASN A 128 -98.64 5.72 -35.05
C ASN A 128 -97.77 6.50 -34.04
N ALA A 129 -96.46 6.30 -34.07
CA ALA A 129 -95.49 6.95 -33.20
C ALA A 129 -94.09 6.85 -33.81
N PRO A 130 -93.12 7.71 -33.43
CA PRO A 130 -91.80 7.69 -34.04
C PRO A 130 -91.05 6.38 -33.74
N VAL A 131 -90.67 5.63 -34.78
CA VAL A 131 -89.90 4.38 -34.67
C VAL A 131 -88.52 4.55 -35.29
N PHE A 132 -87.46 4.15 -34.57
CA PHE A 132 -86.11 4.07 -35.12
C PHE A 132 -85.90 2.74 -35.84
N SER A 133 -85.11 2.75 -36.92
CA SER A 133 -84.79 1.56 -37.74
C SER A 133 -83.87 0.53 -37.05
N LYS A 134 -83.45 0.79 -35.79
CA LYS A 134 -82.66 -0.08 -34.93
C LYS A 134 -82.96 0.25 -33.46
N ASP A 135 -82.93 -0.76 -32.59
CA ASP A 135 -83.04 -0.57 -31.13
C ASP A 135 -81.75 -0.03 -30.48
N LEU A 136 -80.61 -0.25 -31.15
CA LEU A 136 -79.27 0.17 -30.72
C LEU A 136 -78.50 0.77 -31.90
N ILE A 137 -77.85 1.91 -31.66
CA ILE A 137 -76.94 2.59 -32.59
C ILE A 137 -75.54 2.61 -31.95
N THR A 138 -74.60 1.89 -32.54
CA THR A 138 -73.21 1.82 -32.10
C THR A 138 -72.35 2.81 -32.89
N PHE A 139 -71.51 3.58 -32.18
CA PHE A 139 -70.43 4.38 -32.77
C PHE A 139 -69.10 3.99 -32.14
N GLU A 140 -68.07 3.88 -32.98
CA GLU A 140 -66.67 3.76 -32.57
C GLU A 140 -66.02 5.12 -32.83
N ILE A 141 -65.53 5.78 -31.78
CA ILE A 141 -65.01 7.16 -31.85
C ILE A 141 -63.66 7.21 -31.13
N GLY A 142 -62.58 7.51 -31.87
CA GLY A 142 -61.27 7.75 -31.26
C GLY A 142 -61.27 8.98 -30.36
N GLU A 143 -60.56 8.94 -29.25
CA GLU A 143 -60.55 10.07 -28.30
C GLU A 143 -59.91 11.35 -28.84
N SER A 144 -58.94 11.19 -29.75
CA SER A 144 -58.37 12.24 -30.60
C SER A 144 -59.37 12.88 -31.59
N ALA A 145 -60.66 12.54 -31.53
CA ALA A 145 -61.73 13.20 -32.27
C ALA A 145 -61.85 14.68 -31.86
N VAL A 146 -61.59 15.57 -32.82
CA VAL A 146 -61.64 17.01 -32.60
C VAL A 146 -63.01 17.49 -32.13
N ARG A 147 -63.01 18.41 -31.17
CA ARG A 147 -64.21 19.13 -30.72
C ARG A 147 -64.96 19.75 -31.91
N GLY A 148 -66.27 19.49 -31.98
CA GLY A 148 -67.14 19.86 -33.10
C GLY A 148 -67.29 18.78 -34.17
N ALA A 149 -66.66 17.60 -34.02
CA ALA A 149 -66.93 16.43 -34.87
C ALA A 149 -68.41 16.02 -34.79
N ARG A 150 -68.97 15.55 -35.93
CA ARG A 150 -70.41 15.37 -36.13
C ARG A 150 -70.69 13.97 -36.68
N TYR A 151 -71.44 13.18 -35.92
CA TYR A 151 -71.75 11.78 -36.21
C TYR A 151 -73.22 11.66 -36.59
N ARG A 152 -73.49 11.24 -37.83
CA ARG A 152 -74.85 11.22 -38.36
C ARG A 152 -75.65 10.05 -37.77
N VAL A 153 -76.80 10.38 -37.19
CA VAL A 153 -77.78 9.42 -36.66
C VAL A 153 -78.90 9.25 -37.70
N ASN A 154 -79.46 8.05 -37.80
CA ASN A 154 -80.62 7.80 -38.65
C ASN A 154 -81.86 8.54 -38.11
N GLU A 155 -82.68 9.07 -39.00
CA GLU A 155 -83.98 9.64 -38.64
C GLU A 155 -84.93 8.54 -38.11
N ALA A 156 -85.74 8.88 -37.11
CA ALA A 156 -86.93 8.09 -36.79
C ALA A 156 -87.96 8.29 -37.89
N HIS A 157 -88.69 7.24 -38.22
CA HIS A 157 -89.81 7.28 -39.15
C HIS A 157 -91.10 7.25 -38.34
N ASP A 158 -92.01 8.15 -38.67
CA ASP A 158 -93.41 8.06 -38.28
C ASP A 158 -94.25 7.96 -39.56
N ALA A 159 -95.39 7.27 -39.47
CA ALA A 159 -96.28 7.05 -40.61
C ALA A 159 -97.33 8.16 -40.75
N ASP A 160 -97.68 8.80 -39.63
CA ASP A 160 -98.64 9.90 -39.57
C ASP A 160 -98.06 11.16 -40.25
N ILE A 161 -98.92 12.01 -40.85
CA ILE A 161 -98.48 13.13 -41.70
C ILE A 161 -98.59 14.51 -41.02
N ALA A 162 -98.16 15.56 -41.75
CA ALA A 162 -98.29 16.98 -41.42
C ALA A 162 -97.73 17.40 -40.03
N HIS A 163 -98.54 17.36 -38.97
CA HIS A 163 -98.16 17.73 -37.60
C HIS A 163 -98.06 16.53 -36.66
N ASN A 164 -98.62 15.37 -37.04
CA ASN A 164 -98.53 14.12 -36.29
C ASN A 164 -97.23 13.36 -36.63
N THR A 165 -96.53 13.73 -37.71
CA THR A 165 -95.18 13.23 -38.01
C THR A 165 -94.10 13.74 -37.02
N VAL A 166 -92.88 13.17 -37.07
CA VAL A 166 -91.75 13.50 -36.16
C VAL A 166 -91.48 15.02 -36.09
N HIS A 167 -91.83 15.62 -34.94
CA HIS A 167 -91.68 17.04 -34.72
C HIS A 167 -90.27 17.40 -34.26
N GLY A 168 -89.70 16.64 -33.33
CA GLY A 168 -88.40 16.94 -32.73
C GLY A 168 -87.66 15.72 -32.18
N TYR A 169 -86.40 15.96 -31.81
CA TYR A 169 -85.52 14.97 -31.20
C TYR A 169 -84.90 15.57 -29.93
N VAL A 170 -84.77 14.75 -28.88
CA VAL A 170 -84.20 15.12 -27.58
C VAL A 170 -83.17 14.07 -27.20
N LEU A 171 -81.93 14.50 -27.02
CA LEU A 171 -80.85 13.67 -26.48
C LEU A 171 -80.80 13.76 -24.96
N GLU A 172 -80.47 12.66 -24.30
CA GLU A 172 -80.19 12.61 -22.87
C GLU A 172 -79.04 13.55 -22.49
N LYS A 173 -79.22 14.28 -21.38
CA LYS A 173 -78.24 15.27 -20.90
C LYS A 173 -76.97 14.56 -20.42
N ASN A 174 -75.87 14.80 -21.13
CA ASN A 174 -74.55 14.24 -20.85
C ASN A 174 -73.47 15.34 -20.96
N GLU A 175 -72.18 14.99 -20.79
CA GLU A 175 -71.07 15.94 -20.79
C GLU A 175 -70.32 16.11 -22.13
N HIS A 176 -70.40 15.13 -23.04
CA HIS A 176 -69.51 15.07 -24.21
C HIS A 176 -70.22 15.36 -25.52
N PHE A 177 -71.52 15.08 -25.61
CA PHE A 177 -72.28 15.15 -26.86
C PHE A 177 -73.54 16.01 -26.75
N SER A 178 -73.75 16.90 -27.71
CA SER A 178 -75.03 17.57 -27.95
C SER A 178 -75.69 17.10 -29.25
N LEU A 179 -76.91 17.56 -29.49
CA LEU A 179 -77.72 17.15 -30.64
C LEU A 179 -77.95 18.31 -31.59
N ALA A 180 -77.53 18.16 -32.84
CA ALA A 180 -77.82 19.08 -33.92
C ALA A 180 -78.85 18.47 -34.88
N VAL A 181 -80.07 19.02 -34.87
CA VAL A 181 -81.12 18.67 -35.84
C VAL A 181 -81.04 19.65 -37.01
N SER A 182 -80.89 19.13 -38.23
CA SER A 182 -80.75 19.94 -39.44
C SER A 182 -81.76 19.50 -40.50
N SER A 183 -82.41 20.45 -41.17
CA SER A 183 -83.26 20.17 -42.33
C SER A 183 -82.44 20.19 -43.62
N ASN A 184 -82.69 19.22 -44.51
CA ASN A 184 -82.12 19.24 -45.85
C ASN A 184 -82.94 20.15 -46.80
N VAL A 185 -82.46 20.34 -48.03
CA VAL A 185 -83.10 21.20 -49.06
C VAL A 185 -84.53 20.74 -49.43
N TYR A 186 -84.89 19.49 -49.11
CA TYR A 186 -86.22 18.91 -49.32
C TYR A 186 -87.07 18.85 -48.03
N GLY A 187 -86.64 19.50 -46.95
CA GLY A 187 -87.39 19.62 -45.70
C GLY A 187 -87.25 18.45 -44.72
N ARG A 188 -86.62 17.32 -45.09
CA ARG A 188 -86.41 16.19 -44.15
C ARG A 188 -85.39 16.56 -43.07
N LYS A 189 -85.70 16.24 -41.81
CA LYS A 189 -84.91 16.56 -40.61
C LYS A 189 -83.96 15.39 -40.28
N TYR A 190 -82.68 15.53 -40.61
CA TYR A 190 -81.66 14.57 -40.17
C TYR A 190 -81.00 15.03 -38.87
N VAL A 191 -80.44 14.05 -38.14
CA VAL A 191 -79.90 14.24 -36.79
C VAL A 191 -78.41 13.97 -36.79
N GLU A 192 -77.64 14.83 -36.13
CA GLU A 192 -76.20 14.69 -35.94
C GLU A 192 -75.86 14.83 -34.46
N LEU A 193 -75.16 13.83 -33.93
CA LEU A 193 -74.54 13.87 -32.60
C LEU A 193 -73.24 14.68 -32.71
N VAL A 194 -73.08 15.75 -31.94
CA VAL A 194 -71.93 16.66 -32.02
C VAL A 194 -71.08 16.57 -30.76
N LEU A 195 -69.77 16.38 -30.92
CA LEU A 195 -68.82 16.28 -29.81
C LEU A 195 -68.47 17.67 -29.25
N ASP A 196 -69.04 18.03 -28.10
CA ASP A 196 -68.91 19.35 -27.46
C ASP A 196 -67.77 19.47 -26.45
N LYS A 197 -67.21 18.35 -26.00
CA LYS A 197 -66.05 18.20 -25.09
C LYS A 197 -65.25 17.00 -25.58
N GLU A 198 -63.92 17.07 -25.55
CA GLU A 198 -63.07 15.92 -25.91
C GLU A 198 -63.44 14.65 -25.12
N LEU A 199 -63.14 13.48 -25.69
CA LEU A 199 -63.23 12.20 -25.01
C LEU A 199 -61.88 11.89 -24.34
N ASP A 200 -61.91 10.99 -23.38
CA ASP A 200 -60.80 10.55 -22.56
C ASP A 200 -61.14 9.11 -22.16
N ARG A 201 -60.42 8.15 -22.73
CA ARG A 201 -60.72 6.71 -22.67
C ARG A 201 -60.24 6.11 -21.34
N GLU A 202 -59.11 6.59 -20.84
CA GLU A 202 -58.53 6.33 -19.51
C GLU A 202 -59.53 6.69 -18.41
N GLN A 203 -60.22 7.82 -18.57
CA GLN A 203 -61.34 8.22 -17.73
C GLN A 203 -62.60 7.39 -18.02
N LYS A 204 -62.96 7.16 -19.29
CA LYS A 204 -64.24 6.52 -19.64
C LYS A 204 -64.31 5.88 -21.05
N LYS A 205 -63.97 4.59 -21.12
CA LYS A 205 -64.02 3.73 -22.34
C LYS A 205 -65.37 3.64 -23.07
N GLU A 206 -66.50 3.86 -22.40
CA GLU A 206 -67.84 3.72 -22.98
C GLU A 206 -68.79 4.86 -22.59
N VAL A 207 -69.54 5.41 -23.56
CA VAL A 207 -70.59 6.40 -23.32
C VAL A 207 -71.92 5.91 -23.89
N ASN A 208 -72.82 5.51 -22.99
CA ASN A 208 -74.21 5.18 -23.31
C ASN A 208 -75.09 6.42 -23.18
N LEU A 209 -75.97 6.67 -24.16
CA LEU A 209 -76.91 7.80 -24.23
C LEU A 209 -78.27 7.32 -24.74
N ILE A 210 -79.37 7.93 -24.28
CA ILE A 210 -80.69 7.73 -24.88
C ILE A 210 -81.02 8.90 -25.83
N LEU A 211 -81.49 8.58 -27.04
CA LEU A 211 -82.08 9.54 -27.98
C LEU A 211 -83.59 9.27 -28.10
N THR A 212 -84.39 10.31 -27.91
CA THR A 212 -85.85 10.28 -28.01
C THR A 212 -86.32 11.06 -29.23
N ALA A 213 -87.12 10.44 -30.10
CA ALA A 213 -87.90 11.13 -31.12
C ALA A 213 -89.31 11.40 -30.58
N VAL A 214 -89.88 12.57 -30.88
CA VAL A 214 -91.23 12.98 -30.44
C VAL A 214 -92.00 13.51 -31.63
N ASP A 215 -93.25 13.09 -31.76
CA ASP A 215 -94.20 13.64 -32.73
C ASP A 215 -94.65 15.07 -32.36
N GLY A 216 -95.58 15.63 -33.14
CA GLY A 216 -96.29 16.87 -32.79
C GLY A 216 -97.74 16.65 -32.37
N GLY A 217 -98.12 15.41 -32.07
CA GLY A 217 -99.48 14.99 -31.81
C GLY A 217 -100.08 15.56 -30.52
N THR A 218 -101.39 15.40 -30.38
CA THR A 218 -102.10 15.69 -29.12
C THR A 218 -103.03 14.53 -28.75
N PRO A 219 -102.68 13.65 -27.79
CA PRO A 219 -101.44 13.66 -26.98
C PRO A 219 -100.20 13.29 -27.81
N PRO A 220 -99.02 13.83 -27.46
CA PRO A 220 -97.79 13.50 -28.17
C PRO A 220 -97.26 12.12 -27.77
N ARG A 221 -96.69 11.40 -28.73
CA ARG A 221 -96.09 10.07 -28.59
C ARG A 221 -94.60 10.15 -28.97
N SER A 222 -93.86 9.13 -28.56
CA SER A 222 -92.40 9.12 -28.69
C SER A 222 -91.84 7.72 -28.79
N GLY A 223 -90.72 7.60 -29.49
CA GLY A 223 -89.86 6.43 -29.50
C GLY A 223 -88.46 6.76 -29.02
N THR A 224 -87.77 5.76 -28.48
CA THR A 224 -86.41 5.89 -27.97
C THR A 224 -85.47 4.91 -28.65
N VAL A 225 -84.20 5.29 -28.75
CA VAL A 225 -83.11 4.42 -29.20
C VAL A 225 -81.91 4.61 -28.29
N ALA A 226 -81.22 3.52 -27.98
CA ALA A 226 -79.94 3.59 -27.27
C ALA A 226 -78.81 3.92 -28.25
N ILE A 227 -77.96 4.87 -27.89
CA ILE A 227 -76.69 5.13 -28.56
C ILE A 227 -75.57 4.63 -27.64
N HIS A 228 -74.76 3.71 -28.14
CA HIS A 228 -73.57 3.21 -27.46
C HIS A 228 -72.33 3.71 -28.19
N VAL A 229 -71.54 4.56 -27.55
CA VAL A 229 -70.24 5.01 -28.05
C VAL A 229 -69.15 4.21 -27.36
N THR A 230 -68.41 3.44 -28.13
CA THR A 230 -67.13 2.85 -27.71
C THR A 230 -66.03 3.85 -28.04
N VAL A 231 -65.24 4.24 -27.03
CA VAL A 231 -64.10 5.15 -27.23
C VAL A 231 -62.91 4.31 -27.72
N LEU A 232 -62.35 4.67 -28.87
CA LEU A 232 -61.17 4.00 -29.41
C LEU A 232 -59.89 4.68 -28.90
N ASP A 233 -58.94 3.81 -28.55
CA ASP A 233 -57.59 4.12 -28.07
C ASP A 233 -56.79 5.00 -29.06
N ALA A 234 -56.22 6.08 -28.56
CA ALA A 234 -55.16 6.83 -29.24
C ALA A 234 -53.86 6.77 -28.44
N ASN A 235 -52.72 6.83 -29.14
CA ASN A 235 -51.40 6.80 -28.52
C ASN A 235 -51.01 8.21 -28.01
N ASP A 236 -51.65 8.68 -26.93
CA ASP A 236 -51.50 10.05 -26.42
C ASP A 236 -50.90 10.14 -25.01
N ASN A 237 -50.86 9.04 -24.25
CA ASN A 237 -50.00 8.93 -23.07
C ASN A 237 -48.59 8.47 -23.48
N ALA A 238 -47.59 8.87 -22.70
CA ALA A 238 -46.21 8.43 -22.88
C ALA A 238 -45.79 7.57 -21.68
N PRO A 239 -44.87 6.59 -21.84
CA PRO A 239 -44.48 5.69 -20.77
C PRO A 239 -43.92 6.45 -19.57
N VAL A 240 -44.43 6.20 -18.34
CA VAL A 240 -43.97 6.90 -17.13
C VAL A 240 -43.17 5.96 -16.22
N PHE A 241 -41.89 6.26 -15.99
CA PHE A 241 -41.05 5.52 -15.03
C PHE A 241 -41.53 5.68 -13.59
N SER A 242 -41.44 4.59 -12.82
CA SER A 242 -41.79 4.59 -11.39
C SER A 242 -40.85 5.42 -10.51
N GLN A 243 -39.65 5.75 -11.00
CA GLN A 243 -38.70 6.68 -10.39
C GLN A 243 -37.95 7.44 -11.49
N SER A 244 -37.71 8.75 -11.30
CA SER A 244 -36.89 9.54 -12.23
C SER A 244 -35.38 9.32 -12.05
N VAL A 245 -34.97 8.83 -10.88
CA VAL A 245 -33.59 8.42 -10.58
C VAL A 245 -33.61 7.13 -9.74
N TYR A 246 -33.15 6.03 -10.33
CA TYR A 246 -32.86 4.78 -9.61
C TYR A 246 -31.42 4.83 -9.06
N LYS A 247 -31.24 4.42 -7.81
CA LYS A 247 -29.92 4.29 -7.17
C LYS A 247 -29.75 2.89 -6.57
N VAL A 248 -28.57 2.32 -6.76
CA VAL A 248 -28.26 0.96 -6.30
C VAL A 248 -26.77 0.83 -5.98
N ASN A 249 -26.46 -0.02 -5.00
CA ASN A 249 -25.11 -0.37 -4.61
C ASN A 249 -24.77 -1.77 -5.11
N LEU A 250 -23.63 -1.95 -5.76
CA LEU A 250 -23.21 -3.20 -6.41
C LEU A 250 -21.76 -3.53 -6.03
N PRO A 251 -21.47 -4.65 -5.34
CA PRO A 251 -20.08 -5.09 -5.12
C PRO A 251 -19.37 -5.33 -6.45
N GLU A 252 -18.11 -4.92 -6.57
CA GLU A 252 -17.37 -5.07 -7.84
C GLU A 252 -17.19 -6.52 -8.28
N ASN A 253 -16.92 -7.42 -7.33
CA ASN A 253 -16.78 -8.86 -7.56
C ASN A 253 -18.10 -9.58 -7.94
N SER A 254 -19.15 -8.84 -8.28
CA SER A 254 -20.42 -9.36 -8.79
C SER A 254 -20.21 -10.22 -10.04
N SER A 255 -20.65 -11.47 -9.98
CA SER A 255 -20.48 -12.41 -11.08
C SER A 255 -21.25 -12.01 -12.35
N LEU A 256 -20.74 -12.41 -13.52
CA LEU A 256 -21.44 -12.20 -14.80
C LEU A 256 -22.85 -12.81 -14.77
N GLY A 257 -23.84 -12.05 -15.24
CA GLY A 257 -25.26 -12.38 -15.15
C GLY A 257 -25.96 -11.91 -13.86
N THR A 258 -25.24 -11.27 -12.92
CA THR A 258 -25.87 -10.69 -11.72
C THR A 258 -26.86 -9.60 -12.11
N VAL A 259 -28.08 -9.70 -11.60
CA VAL A 259 -29.12 -8.67 -11.79
C VAL A 259 -28.81 -7.51 -10.85
N VAL A 260 -28.63 -6.32 -11.42
CA VAL A 260 -28.30 -5.10 -10.66
C VAL A 260 -29.58 -4.44 -10.16
N LEU A 261 -30.52 -4.16 -11.06
CA LEU A 261 -31.87 -3.68 -10.74
C LEU A 261 -32.84 -4.00 -11.90
N THR A 262 -34.12 -3.72 -11.68
CA THR A 262 -35.14 -3.72 -12.73
C THR A 262 -35.79 -2.35 -12.75
N VAL A 263 -35.65 -1.60 -13.84
CA VAL A 263 -36.44 -0.39 -14.07
C VAL A 263 -37.86 -0.76 -14.48
N SER A 264 -38.83 0.12 -14.25
CA SER A 264 -40.21 -0.12 -14.65
C SER A 264 -40.85 1.20 -15.04
N ALA A 265 -41.34 1.27 -16.27
CA ALA A 265 -42.25 2.31 -16.72
C ALA A 265 -43.61 1.70 -17.03
N THR A 266 -44.66 2.46 -16.75
CA THR A 266 -46.06 2.12 -17.01
C THR A 266 -46.65 3.14 -17.95
N ASP A 267 -47.29 2.66 -18.99
CA ASP A 267 -48.13 3.47 -19.88
C ASP A 267 -49.61 3.28 -19.49
N ALA A 268 -50.50 4.16 -19.97
CA ALA A 268 -51.93 4.14 -19.68
C ALA A 268 -52.77 3.57 -20.85
N ASP A 269 -52.27 3.67 -22.08
CA ASP A 269 -52.97 3.30 -23.30
C ASP A 269 -53.12 1.76 -23.44
N GLU A 270 -53.84 1.25 -24.44
CA GLU A 270 -54.12 -0.19 -24.58
C GLU A 270 -53.38 -0.90 -25.71
N GLY A 271 -53.20 -2.22 -25.53
CA GLY A 271 -52.71 -3.12 -26.56
C GLY A 271 -51.25 -2.90 -26.93
N GLN A 272 -51.01 -2.17 -28.02
CA GLN A 272 -49.67 -1.84 -28.53
C GLN A 272 -49.21 -0.44 -28.14
N ASN A 273 -50.14 0.49 -27.92
CA ASN A 273 -49.84 1.84 -27.46
C ASN A 273 -49.23 1.75 -26.06
N GLY A 274 -49.95 1.13 -25.12
CA GLY A 274 -49.48 0.94 -23.74
C GLY A 274 -48.33 -0.05 -23.52
N LYS A 275 -47.63 -0.49 -24.58
CA LYS A 275 -46.63 -1.57 -24.52
C LYS A 275 -45.20 -1.03 -24.55
N VAL A 276 -44.66 -0.80 -23.36
CA VAL A 276 -43.31 -0.26 -23.18
C VAL A 276 -42.19 -1.26 -23.54
N THR A 277 -41.16 -0.74 -24.20
CA THR A 277 -39.84 -1.35 -24.41
C THR A 277 -38.74 -0.46 -23.84
N TYR A 278 -37.59 -1.03 -23.49
CA TYR A 278 -36.52 -0.34 -22.77
C TYR A 278 -35.18 -0.36 -23.50
N GLU A 279 -34.56 0.81 -23.72
CA GLU A 279 -33.22 0.93 -24.31
C GLU A 279 -32.29 1.88 -23.54
N PHE A 280 -30.98 1.76 -23.76
CA PHE A 280 -30.01 2.70 -23.17
C PHE A 280 -29.87 3.93 -24.08
N GLY A 281 -30.42 5.07 -23.64
CA GLY A 281 -30.22 6.36 -24.30
C GLY A 281 -28.78 6.85 -24.13
N ARG A 282 -28.50 7.57 -23.04
CA ARG A 282 -27.15 8.08 -22.75
C ARG A 282 -26.36 7.11 -21.86
N ILE A 283 -25.43 6.36 -22.46
CA ILE A 283 -24.52 5.45 -21.75
C ILE A 283 -23.05 5.59 -22.19
N SER A 284 -22.12 5.50 -21.24
CA SER A 284 -20.68 5.61 -21.51
C SER A 284 -20.13 4.40 -22.28
N ALA A 285 -18.99 4.57 -22.96
CA ALA A 285 -18.34 3.50 -23.73
C ALA A 285 -17.71 2.41 -22.84
N LYS A 286 -17.44 2.70 -21.54
CA LYS A 286 -17.11 1.69 -20.52
C LYS A 286 -18.38 0.95 -20.09
N ALA A 287 -19.39 1.66 -19.56
CA ALA A 287 -20.60 1.08 -18.98
C ALA A 287 -21.34 0.13 -19.95
N ARG A 288 -21.41 0.48 -21.24
CA ARG A 288 -22.03 -0.34 -22.29
C ARG A 288 -21.30 -1.66 -22.62
N LYS A 289 -20.12 -1.91 -22.04
CA LYS A 289 -19.45 -3.23 -22.03
C LYS A 289 -19.66 -4.01 -20.73
N LEU A 290 -20.11 -3.33 -19.67
CA LEU A 290 -20.25 -3.89 -18.32
C LEU A 290 -21.70 -4.25 -17.99
N PHE A 291 -22.66 -3.50 -18.52
CA PHE A 291 -24.08 -3.66 -18.23
C PHE A 291 -24.88 -3.90 -19.52
N THR A 292 -25.82 -4.85 -19.45
CA THR A 292 -26.87 -5.04 -20.46
C THR A 292 -28.24 -4.72 -19.87
N LEU A 293 -29.15 -4.24 -20.70
CA LEU A 293 -30.56 -3.99 -20.39
C LEU A 293 -31.43 -4.95 -21.20
N ASN A 294 -32.45 -5.52 -20.59
CA ASN A 294 -33.43 -6.37 -21.25
C ASN A 294 -34.62 -5.53 -21.76
N LEU A 295 -34.79 -5.56 -23.09
CA LEU A 295 -35.76 -4.79 -23.88
C LEU A 295 -37.22 -4.89 -23.40
N HIS A 296 -37.62 -5.99 -22.76
CA HIS A 296 -39.03 -6.29 -22.48
C HIS A 296 -39.41 -6.31 -20.99
N ASN A 297 -38.44 -6.32 -20.07
CA ASN A 297 -38.72 -6.37 -18.64
C ASN A 297 -37.92 -5.36 -17.80
N GLY A 298 -37.14 -4.47 -18.42
CA GLY A 298 -36.39 -3.41 -17.72
C GLY A 298 -35.22 -3.90 -16.87
N GLN A 299 -34.86 -5.18 -16.95
CA GLN A 299 -33.82 -5.77 -16.12
C GLN A 299 -32.41 -5.35 -16.59
N ILE A 300 -31.63 -4.73 -15.70
CA ILE A 300 -30.22 -4.41 -15.90
C ILE A 300 -29.37 -5.49 -15.23
N SER A 301 -28.39 -6.03 -15.96
CA SER A 301 -27.50 -7.10 -15.46
C SER A 301 -26.04 -6.95 -15.89
N VAL A 302 -25.14 -7.50 -15.09
CA VAL A 302 -23.69 -7.48 -15.28
C VAL A 302 -23.28 -8.41 -16.42
N THR A 303 -22.40 -7.94 -17.32
CA THR A 303 -21.92 -8.65 -18.52
C THR A 303 -20.41 -8.52 -18.76
N GLY A 304 -19.74 -7.56 -18.10
CA GLY A 304 -18.29 -7.47 -18.01
C GLY A 304 -17.83 -7.49 -16.54
N HIS A 305 -16.53 -7.59 -16.32
CA HIS A 305 -15.95 -7.48 -14.97
C HIS A 305 -16.03 -6.03 -14.48
N ILE A 306 -16.42 -5.86 -13.22
CA ILE A 306 -16.52 -4.57 -12.54
C ILE A 306 -15.34 -4.48 -11.56
N ASP A 307 -14.87 -3.26 -11.34
CA ASP A 307 -13.58 -2.88 -10.78
C ASP A 307 -13.79 -1.46 -10.23
N PHE A 308 -13.60 -1.27 -8.91
CA PHE A 308 -13.87 -0.01 -8.20
C PHE A 308 -12.76 1.03 -8.48
N GLU A 309 -11.52 0.57 -8.57
CA GLU A 309 -10.30 1.34 -8.83
C GLU A 309 -10.33 2.00 -10.22
N ASP A 310 -10.92 1.36 -11.24
CA ASP A 310 -11.12 1.90 -12.58
C ASP A 310 -12.35 2.84 -12.68
N ALA A 311 -13.44 2.57 -11.95
CA ALA A 311 -14.54 3.51 -11.74
C ALA A 311 -15.58 3.07 -10.67
N SER A 312 -15.63 3.79 -9.55
CA SER A 312 -16.56 3.57 -8.44
C SER A 312 -18.02 4.01 -8.67
N VAL A 313 -18.36 4.72 -9.77
CA VAL A 313 -19.74 5.13 -10.08
C VAL A 313 -20.01 5.07 -11.58
N TYR A 314 -21.14 4.45 -11.95
CA TYR A 314 -21.66 4.41 -13.31
C TYR A 314 -23.04 5.09 -13.41
N GLU A 315 -23.09 6.22 -14.11
CA GLU A 315 -24.33 6.91 -14.48
C GLU A 315 -24.73 6.55 -15.92
N MET A 316 -26.01 6.21 -16.12
CA MET A 316 -26.59 5.94 -17.43
C MET A 316 -28.07 6.35 -17.47
N THR A 317 -28.55 6.79 -18.62
CA THR A 317 -29.97 7.12 -18.85
C THR A 317 -30.64 5.97 -19.60
N VAL A 318 -31.76 5.48 -19.08
CA VAL A 318 -32.62 4.47 -19.71
C VAL A 318 -33.82 5.17 -20.31
N GLU A 319 -34.08 4.90 -21.59
CA GLU A 319 -35.27 5.35 -22.31
C GLU A 319 -36.33 4.24 -22.25
N GLY A 320 -37.57 4.62 -21.96
CA GLY A 320 -38.74 3.74 -21.96
C GLY A 320 -39.72 4.24 -23.00
N LYS A 321 -40.10 3.38 -23.95
CA LYS A 321 -40.75 3.77 -25.20
C LYS A 321 -41.87 2.81 -25.62
N ASP A 322 -42.98 3.35 -26.09
CA ASP A 322 -44.10 2.61 -26.69
C ASP A 322 -43.70 1.91 -28.03
N GLU A 323 -44.68 1.37 -28.78
CA GLU A 323 -44.42 0.85 -30.14
C GLU A 323 -44.54 1.90 -31.26
N PHE A 324 -44.90 3.16 -30.96
CA PHE A 324 -45.31 4.15 -31.98
C PHE A 324 -44.52 5.47 -32.04
N GLY A 325 -43.88 5.90 -30.94
CA GLY A 325 -42.90 6.98 -30.92
C GLY A 325 -42.70 7.71 -29.59
N LEU A 326 -43.62 7.62 -28.62
CA LEU A 326 -43.54 8.37 -27.36
C LEU A 326 -42.60 7.65 -26.37
N SER A 327 -41.71 8.43 -25.76
CA SER A 327 -40.76 7.93 -24.77
C SER A 327 -40.56 8.89 -23.60
N SER A 328 -40.06 8.34 -22.51
CA SER A 328 -39.50 9.10 -21.39
C SER A 328 -38.13 8.55 -20.98
N GLU A 329 -37.43 9.31 -20.14
CA GLU A 329 -36.10 8.96 -19.63
C GLU A 329 -36.11 8.84 -18.10
N ALA A 330 -35.39 7.84 -17.58
CA ALA A 330 -35.01 7.76 -16.18
C ALA A 330 -33.50 7.57 -16.04
N ASN A 331 -32.90 8.19 -15.01
CA ASN A 331 -31.48 8.05 -14.75
C ASN A 331 -31.23 6.88 -13.79
N VAL A 332 -30.17 6.12 -14.05
CA VAL A 332 -29.71 4.99 -13.24
C VAL A 332 -28.29 5.32 -12.77
N VAL A 333 -28.10 5.32 -11.45
CA VAL A 333 -26.80 5.52 -10.80
C VAL A 333 -26.44 4.24 -10.06
N ILE A 334 -25.48 3.50 -10.61
CA ILE A 334 -24.89 2.32 -9.97
C ILE A 334 -23.65 2.80 -9.21
N GLN A 335 -23.68 2.70 -7.89
CA GLN A 335 -22.52 2.93 -7.04
C GLN A 335 -21.82 1.59 -6.82
N ILE A 336 -20.56 1.49 -7.20
CA ILE A 336 -19.77 0.29 -6.92
C ILE A 336 -19.38 0.31 -5.45
N VAL A 337 -19.38 -0.86 -4.82
CA VAL A 337 -18.92 -1.05 -3.45
C VAL A 337 -17.60 -1.81 -3.48
N ASP A 338 -16.56 -1.13 -3.02
CA ASP A 338 -15.22 -1.61 -2.67
C ASP A 338 -15.30 -2.92 -1.85
N VAL A 339 -14.60 -3.95 -2.31
CA VAL A 339 -14.40 -5.23 -1.62
C VAL A 339 -12.92 -5.60 -1.59
N ASN A 340 -12.37 -5.72 -0.37
CA ASN A 340 -10.97 -6.06 -0.09
C ASN A 340 -10.42 -7.23 -0.91
N ASP A 341 -9.86 -6.96 -2.09
CA ASP A 341 -9.31 -7.96 -3.01
C ASP A 341 -7.87 -7.69 -3.46
N ASN A 342 -7.37 -6.47 -3.24
CA ASN A 342 -5.95 -6.16 -3.29
C ASN A 342 -5.28 -6.34 -1.92
N ALA A 343 -3.97 -6.57 -1.95
CA ALA A 343 -3.17 -6.75 -0.73
C ALA A 343 -2.09 -5.66 -0.65
N PRO A 344 -1.74 -5.17 0.55
CA PRO A 344 -0.81 -4.05 0.69
C PRO A 344 0.55 -4.30 0.00
N GLU A 345 1.01 -3.43 -0.90
CA GLU A 345 2.32 -3.55 -1.53
C GLU A 345 3.42 -2.77 -0.75
N ILE A 346 4.51 -3.45 -0.43
CA ILE A 346 5.66 -2.91 0.31
C ILE A 346 6.76 -2.43 -0.65
N PHE A 347 6.94 -1.12 -0.79
CA PHE A 347 8.02 -0.50 -1.55
C PHE A 347 9.16 -0.04 -0.64
N LEU A 348 10.36 -0.61 -0.83
CA LEU A 348 11.58 -0.04 -0.28
C LEU A 348 11.97 1.19 -1.13
N LYS A 349 11.98 2.39 -0.55
CA LYS A 349 12.29 3.65 -1.26
C LYS A 349 13.73 4.11 -1.03
N SER A 350 14.28 3.84 0.16
CA SER A 350 15.72 3.95 0.43
C SER A 350 16.15 2.87 1.43
N LEU A 351 17.43 2.49 1.36
CA LEU A 351 18.09 1.66 2.36
C LEU A 351 19.58 2.01 2.33
N HIS A 352 20.17 2.30 3.48
CA HIS A 352 21.60 2.41 3.65
C HIS A 352 22.14 1.00 3.93
N THR A 353 23.01 0.49 3.05
CA THR A 353 23.83 -0.70 3.30
C THR A 353 25.22 -0.50 2.69
N PRO A 354 26.30 -0.97 3.35
CA PRO A 354 26.30 -1.52 4.71
C PRO A 354 26.09 -0.42 5.78
N VAL A 355 25.76 -0.81 7.00
CA VAL A 355 25.40 0.09 8.11
C VAL A 355 26.45 0.02 9.22
N PRO A 356 27.17 1.10 9.56
CA PRO A 356 28.16 1.09 10.66
C PRO A 356 27.55 0.59 11.97
N GLU A 357 28.29 -0.24 12.70
CA GLU A 357 27.78 -0.80 13.96
C GLU A 357 27.67 0.23 15.08
N ASN A 358 28.61 1.18 15.11
CA ASN A 358 28.65 2.31 16.04
C ASN A 358 27.52 3.35 15.85
N LEU A 359 26.46 3.05 15.09
CA LEU A 359 25.29 3.92 14.97
C LEU A 359 24.47 3.95 16.26
N ALA A 360 24.21 5.17 16.73
CA ALA A 360 23.37 5.41 17.89
C ALA A 360 21.95 4.81 17.72
N PRO A 361 21.36 4.23 18.78
CA PRO A 361 19.98 3.72 18.77
C PRO A 361 18.97 4.79 18.34
N GLY A 362 18.09 4.43 17.40
CA GLY A 362 17.10 5.34 16.81
C GLY A 362 17.52 6.02 15.51
N THR A 363 18.71 5.72 14.98
CA THR A 363 19.15 6.21 13.66
C THR A 363 18.36 5.55 12.53
N GLU A 364 17.94 6.32 11.52
CA GLU A 364 17.25 5.81 10.33
C GLU A 364 18.23 5.10 9.37
N VAL A 365 17.89 3.87 9.00
CA VAL A 365 18.67 3.04 8.06
C VAL A 365 17.94 2.80 6.74
N GLY A 366 16.66 3.16 6.63
CA GLY A 366 15.93 3.09 5.36
C GLY A 366 14.48 3.58 5.44
N ILE A 367 13.92 3.95 4.29
CA ILE A 367 12.54 4.43 4.16
C ILE A 367 11.73 3.42 3.36
N ILE A 368 10.64 2.96 3.97
CA ILE A 368 9.66 2.03 3.41
C ILE A 368 8.36 2.81 3.17
N ASN A 369 7.75 2.60 2.01
CA ASN A 369 6.41 3.06 1.69
C ASN A 369 5.52 1.83 1.50
N VAL A 370 4.37 1.78 2.17
CA VAL A 370 3.42 0.68 2.03
C VAL A 370 2.08 1.25 1.57
N GLN A 371 1.66 0.82 0.39
CA GLN A 371 0.49 1.34 -0.31
C GLN A 371 -0.52 0.22 -0.47
N ASP A 372 -1.78 0.58 -0.32
CA ASP A 372 -2.89 -0.22 -0.77
C ASP A 372 -3.69 0.62 -1.77
N ILE A 373 -4.42 -0.03 -2.67
CA ILE A 373 -5.22 0.65 -3.71
C ILE A 373 -6.70 0.71 -3.35
N ASP A 374 -7.17 -0.22 -2.52
CA ASP A 374 -8.51 -0.24 -1.94
C ASP A 374 -8.75 0.99 -1.04
N THR A 375 -9.99 1.20 -0.57
CA THR A 375 -10.41 2.44 0.12
C THR A 375 -10.89 2.20 1.58
N GLU A 376 -11.07 3.29 2.34
CA GLU A 376 -11.54 3.40 3.73
C GLU A 376 -10.85 2.53 4.82
N ASN A 377 -11.20 1.25 4.87
CA ASN A 377 -10.74 0.25 5.82
C ASN A 377 -9.97 -0.87 5.12
N ASN A 378 -10.36 -1.19 3.89
CA ASN A 378 -9.67 -2.14 3.04
C ASN A 378 -8.30 -1.53 2.68
N GLY A 379 -8.28 -0.27 2.23
CA GLY A 379 -7.04 0.50 2.00
C GLY A 379 -6.21 0.90 3.24
N ARG A 380 -6.46 0.33 4.43
CA ARG A 380 -5.87 0.80 5.70
C ARG A 380 -4.83 -0.17 6.26
N VAL A 381 -3.58 0.05 5.89
CA VAL A 381 -2.48 -0.84 6.26
C VAL A 381 -1.96 -0.62 7.69
N LYS A 382 -1.84 -1.71 8.46
CA LYS A 382 -0.93 -1.84 9.60
C LYS A 382 0.36 -2.55 9.16
N CYS A 383 1.51 -1.95 9.46
CA CYS A 383 2.81 -2.56 9.22
C CYS A 383 3.43 -3.09 10.51
N SER A 384 4.14 -4.21 10.40
CA SER A 384 4.82 -4.91 11.50
C SER A 384 6.19 -5.41 11.04
N LEU A 385 7.06 -5.70 12.02
CA LEU A 385 8.40 -6.24 11.80
C LEU A 385 8.52 -7.60 12.49
N GLN A 386 9.37 -8.46 11.94
CA GLN A 386 9.77 -9.71 12.58
C GLN A 386 10.30 -9.46 14.02
N GLN A 387 9.93 -10.34 14.96
CA GLN A 387 10.40 -10.27 16.35
C GLN A 387 11.89 -10.67 16.44
N ASN A 388 12.57 -10.18 17.47
CA ASN A 388 14.00 -10.45 17.77
C ASN A 388 14.99 -9.92 16.72
N VAL A 389 14.77 -8.71 16.18
CA VAL A 389 15.78 -7.94 15.44
C VAL A 389 15.99 -6.57 16.10
N PRO A 390 17.19 -5.95 16.05
CA PRO A 390 17.49 -4.67 16.70
C PRO A 390 16.99 -3.45 15.89
N PHE A 391 15.80 -3.57 15.28
CA PHE A 391 15.19 -2.56 14.43
C PHE A 391 13.69 -2.40 14.74
N LYS A 392 13.12 -1.24 14.41
CA LYS A 392 11.68 -0.96 14.49
C LYS A 392 11.24 -0.10 13.31
N LEU A 393 9.95 -0.19 12.99
CA LEU A 393 9.29 0.74 12.07
C LEU A 393 8.67 1.89 12.87
N ILE A 394 9.04 3.12 12.53
CA ILE A 394 8.37 4.33 13.02
C ILE A 394 7.54 4.92 11.87
N PRO A 395 6.22 5.13 12.03
CA PRO A 395 5.42 5.84 11.02
C PRO A 395 5.87 7.31 10.96
N SER A 396 6.20 7.78 9.75
CA SER A 396 6.77 9.12 9.51
C SER A 396 5.77 10.04 8.80
N LEU A 397 5.17 9.56 7.70
CA LEU A 397 4.09 10.24 6.96
C LEU A 397 3.01 9.22 6.60
N LYS A 398 1.86 9.64 6.03
CA LYS A 398 0.83 8.70 5.57
C LYS A 398 1.47 7.70 4.59
N SER A 399 1.33 6.40 4.87
CA SER A 399 1.94 5.28 4.12
C SER A 399 3.47 5.18 4.15
N TYR A 400 4.20 6.03 4.89
CA TYR A 400 5.67 5.97 4.98
C TYR A 400 6.15 5.60 6.39
N TYR A 401 7.08 4.66 6.46
CA TYR A 401 7.71 4.15 7.67
C TYR A 401 9.24 4.27 7.57
N SER A 402 9.83 4.86 8.59
CA SER A 402 11.28 4.87 8.82
C SER A 402 11.68 3.56 9.52
N LEU A 403 12.58 2.80 8.91
CA LEU A 403 13.26 1.69 9.58
C LEU A 403 14.42 2.29 10.39
N VAL A 404 14.38 2.12 11.72
CA VAL A 404 15.39 2.68 12.63
C VAL A 404 15.95 1.62 13.57
N THR A 405 17.18 1.80 14.04
CA THR A 405 17.80 0.94 15.07
C THR A 405 17.06 1.04 16.42
N THR A 406 17.09 -0.01 17.23
CA THR A 406 16.51 -0.04 18.60
C THR A 406 17.53 -0.22 19.70
N GLY A 407 18.65 -0.88 19.42
CA GLY A 407 19.83 -0.98 20.27
C GLY A 407 21.09 -0.64 19.47
N GLU A 408 22.23 -0.80 20.12
CA GLU A 408 23.54 -0.80 19.46
C GLU A 408 23.65 -2.04 18.55
N LEU A 409 24.42 -1.92 17.48
CA LEU A 409 24.76 -3.02 16.58
C LEU A 409 26.18 -3.49 16.89
N ASP A 410 26.47 -4.74 16.53
CA ASP A 410 27.72 -5.46 16.85
C ASP A 410 27.91 -6.52 15.74
N ARG A 411 28.96 -6.37 14.93
CA ARG A 411 29.24 -7.18 13.74
C ARG A 411 29.92 -8.50 14.09
N GLU A 412 30.67 -8.53 15.18
CA GLU A 412 31.35 -9.70 15.75
C GLU A 412 30.32 -10.73 16.24
N LEU A 413 29.20 -10.26 16.77
CA LEU A 413 28.01 -11.06 17.08
C LEU A 413 27.14 -11.33 15.84
N VAL A 414 26.78 -10.30 15.05
CA VAL A 414 25.87 -10.45 13.89
C VAL A 414 26.21 -9.50 12.74
N SER A 415 26.91 -10.02 11.72
CA SER A 415 27.27 -9.25 10.52
C SER A 415 26.11 -8.90 9.58
N ASP A 416 25.03 -9.67 9.57
CA ASP A 416 23.97 -9.56 8.55
C ASP A 416 22.57 -9.86 9.09
N TYR A 417 21.62 -8.97 8.78
CA TYR A 417 20.22 -9.07 9.19
C TYR A 417 19.29 -9.28 7.98
N ASN A 418 18.51 -10.35 8.02
CA ASN A 418 17.40 -10.58 7.08
C ASN A 418 16.09 -10.12 7.74
N ILE A 419 15.76 -8.84 7.53
CA ILE A 419 14.67 -8.14 8.21
C ILE A 419 13.37 -8.35 7.41
N THR A 420 12.46 -9.18 7.92
CA THR A 420 11.14 -9.35 7.30
C THR A 420 10.13 -8.32 7.82
N ILE A 421 9.60 -7.53 6.90
CA ILE A 421 8.50 -6.59 7.10
C ILE A 421 7.21 -7.28 6.67
N THR A 422 6.15 -7.18 7.46
CA THR A 422 4.82 -7.71 7.12
C THR A 422 3.77 -6.60 7.20
N ALA A 423 3.05 -6.40 6.10
CA ALA A 423 1.94 -5.48 5.98
C ALA A 423 0.61 -6.24 5.99
N THR A 424 -0.42 -5.67 6.60
CA THR A 424 -1.77 -6.26 6.70
C THR A 424 -2.79 -5.13 6.72
N ASP A 425 -3.88 -5.27 5.98
CA ASP A 425 -4.96 -4.27 5.96
C ASP A 425 -5.86 -4.29 7.21
N GLU A 426 -6.98 -3.56 7.17
CA GLU A 426 -8.09 -3.65 8.13
C GLU A 426 -9.40 -4.15 7.47
N GLY A 427 -9.24 -4.95 6.41
CA GLY A 427 -10.29 -5.63 5.66
C GLY A 427 -10.95 -6.77 6.41
N SER A 428 -11.88 -7.46 5.75
CA SER A 428 -12.61 -8.60 6.31
C SER A 428 -13.11 -9.56 5.22
N PRO A 429 -12.37 -10.64 4.90
CA PRO A 429 -11.12 -11.08 5.53
C PRO A 429 -9.96 -10.11 5.24
N PRO A 430 -9.00 -9.95 6.17
CA PRO A 430 -7.84 -9.13 5.91
C PRO A 430 -6.80 -9.85 5.03
N LEU A 431 -6.21 -9.13 4.10
CA LEU A 431 -5.10 -9.56 3.25
C LEU A 431 -3.77 -9.01 3.79
N SER A 432 -2.67 -9.63 3.35
CA SER A 432 -1.34 -9.31 3.87
C SER A 432 -0.24 -9.65 2.87
N SER A 433 0.86 -8.91 2.95
CA SER A 433 2.09 -9.18 2.20
C SER A 433 3.29 -9.15 3.14
N SER A 434 4.40 -9.71 2.68
CA SER A 434 5.67 -9.61 3.40
C SER A 434 6.84 -9.42 2.46
N LYS A 435 7.89 -8.75 2.96
CA LYS A 435 9.09 -8.41 2.19
C LYS A 435 10.31 -8.47 3.11
N THR A 436 11.24 -9.36 2.79
CA THR A 436 12.52 -9.47 3.48
C THR A 436 13.52 -8.51 2.86
N VAL A 437 14.21 -7.76 3.72
CA VAL A 437 15.25 -6.79 3.38
C VAL A 437 16.57 -7.27 3.98
N HIS A 438 17.61 -7.35 3.15
CA HIS A 438 18.95 -7.73 3.59
C HIS A 438 19.72 -6.48 4.01
N LEU A 439 20.22 -6.44 5.24
CA LEU A 439 20.99 -5.34 5.81
C LEU A 439 22.29 -5.90 6.40
N SER A 440 23.40 -5.60 5.74
CA SER A 440 24.76 -5.95 6.20
C SER A 440 25.33 -4.85 7.09
N VAL A 441 25.98 -5.22 8.18
CA VAL A 441 26.68 -4.31 9.09
C VAL A 441 28.05 -3.95 8.50
N ALA A 442 28.49 -2.70 8.68
CA ALA A 442 29.82 -2.22 8.33
C ALA A 442 30.70 -2.19 9.57
N ASP A 443 31.85 -2.82 9.42
CA ASP A 443 32.93 -2.93 10.39
C ASP A 443 33.51 -1.56 10.82
N VAL A 444 33.73 -1.41 12.13
CA VAL A 444 34.35 -0.25 12.79
C VAL A 444 35.47 -0.75 13.70
N ASN A 445 36.63 -0.08 13.67
CA ASN A 445 37.80 -0.49 14.45
C ASN A 445 37.65 -0.15 15.94
N ASP A 446 36.96 -1.01 16.71
CA ASP A 446 36.69 -0.77 18.14
C ASP A 446 37.29 -1.82 19.08
N ASN A 447 37.70 -3.00 18.59
CA ASN A 447 38.47 -3.96 19.36
C ASN A 447 39.98 -3.78 19.14
N PRO A 448 40.81 -3.82 20.20
CA PRO A 448 42.26 -3.88 20.06
C PRO A 448 42.75 -5.34 19.89
N PRO A 449 43.90 -5.58 19.22
CA PRO A 449 44.49 -6.92 19.15
C PRO A 449 44.79 -7.48 20.56
N VAL A 450 44.34 -8.70 20.86
CA VAL A 450 44.52 -9.34 22.18
C VAL A 450 45.50 -10.50 22.10
N PHE A 451 46.57 -10.49 22.91
CA PHE A 451 47.53 -11.60 23.01
C PHE A 451 46.93 -12.85 23.66
N GLU A 452 47.31 -14.04 23.16
CA GLU A 452 46.86 -15.34 23.71
C GLU A 452 47.30 -15.55 25.17
N GLU A 453 48.49 -15.05 25.53
CA GLU A 453 49.11 -15.19 26.86
C GLU A 453 49.44 -13.80 27.44
N GLN A 454 49.25 -13.63 28.76
CA GLN A 454 49.53 -12.35 29.44
C GLN A 454 51.02 -12.06 29.65
N VAL A 455 51.85 -13.11 29.72
CA VAL A 455 53.32 -13.02 29.83
C VAL A 455 53.92 -14.23 29.13
N TYR A 456 54.72 -14.01 28.09
CA TYR A 456 55.47 -15.08 27.44
C TYR A 456 56.81 -15.30 28.15
N SER A 457 57.27 -16.55 28.21
CA SER A 457 58.60 -16.91 28.73
C SER A 457 59.33 -17.83 27.75
N ALA A 458 60.59 -17.51 27.45
CA ALA A 458 61.41 -18.25 26.50
C ALA A 458 62.76 -18.61 27.13
N HIS A 459 63.21 -19.85 26.90
CA HIS A 459 64.53 -20.32 27.30
C HIS A 459 65.41 -20.50 26.06
N VAL A 460 66.52 -19.79 26.03
CA VAL A 460 67.52 -19.84 24.95
C VAL A 460 68.82 -20.35 25.57
N LYS A 461 69.53 -21.25 24.89
CA LYS A 461 70.93 -21.53 25.25
C LYS A 461 71.76 -20.27 24.99
N GLU A 462 72.78 -20.03 25.80
CA GLU A 462 73.87 -19.12 25.44
C GLU A 462 74.58 -19.56 24.14
N ASN A 463 75.55 -18.77 23.68
CA ASN A 463 76.37 -19.09 22.52
C ASN A 463 75.54 -19.40 21.24
N ASN A 464 74.29 -18.92 21.21
CA ASN A 464 73.32 -19.19 20.16
C ASN A 464 73.71 -18.51 18.84
N LYS A 465 73.31 -19.11 17.72
CA LYS A 465 73.60 -18.56 16.40
C LYS A 465 72.72 -17.33 16.13
N PRO A 466 73.29 -16.18 15.71
CA PRO A 466 72.52 -15.05 15.20
C PRO A 466 71.52 -15.49 14.12
N GLY A 467 70.28 -15.00 14.21
CA GLY A 467 69.13 -15.42 13.41
C GLY A 467 68.30 -16.57 14.00
N SER A 468 68.73 -17.21 15.11
CA SER A 468 67.95 -18.27 15.75
C SER A 468 66.61 -17.78 16.30
N SER A 469 65.54 -18.53 16.03
CA SER A 469 64.24 -18.32 16.70
C SER A 469 64.36 -18.53 18.21
N VAL A 470 63.78 -17.62 18.98
CA VAL A 470 63.73 -17.62 20.45
C VAL A 470 62.37 -18.16 20.93
N CYS A 471 61.30 -17.55 20.45
CA CYS A 471 59.91 -17.95 20.65
C CYS A 471 59.04 -17.28 19.57
N TYR A 472 57.73 -17.49 19.62
CA TYR A 472 56.77 -16.62 18.95
C TYR A 472 55.80 -16.04 19.98
N VAL A 473 55.13 -14.96 19.62
CA VAL A 473 53.94 -14.46 20.31
C VAL A 473 52.77 -14.43 19.33
N ALA A 474 51.56 -14.67 19.82
CA ALA A 474 50.34 -14.60 19.03
C ALA A 474 49.34 -13.65 19.69
N ALA A 475 48.60 -12.94 18.84
CA ALA A 475 47.50 -12.07 19.22
C ALA A 475 46.43 -12.13 18.13
N THR A 476 45.17 -12.10 18.54
CA THR A 476 44.00 -12.15 17.66
C THR A 476 43.17 -10.89 17.81
N ASP A 477 42.58 -10.47 16.71
CA ASP A 477 41.71 -9.31 16.62
C ASP A 477 40.41 -9.76 15.92
N PRO A 478 39.21 -9.44 16.45
CA PRO A 478 37.94 -9.94 15.92
C PRO A 478 37.40 -9.10 14.74
N ASP A 479 37.94 -7.90 14.51
CA ASP A 479 37.45 -6.92 13.55
C ASP A 479 37.73 -7.38 12.09
N TRP A 480 37.11 -6.75 11.10
CA TRP A 480 37.13 -7.25 9.73
C TRP A 480 38.30 -6.72 8.90
N ARG A 481 39.06 -7.64 8.31
CA ARG A 481 40.13 -7.37 7.34
C ARG A 481 41.21 -6.44 7.90
N GLN A 482 41.19 -5.15 7.56
CA GLN A 482 42.29 -4.23 7.89
C GLN A 482 42.34 -3.91 9.37
N ASN A 483 41.17 -3.83 10.00
CA ASN A 483 41.02 -3.67 11.43
C ASN A 483 41.54 -4.96 12.12
N GLY A 484 41.02 -6.13 11.76
CA GLY A 484 41.55 -7.42 12.22
C GLY A 484 42.97 -7.82 11.74
N THR A 485 43.73 -6.96 11.03
CA THR A 485 45.09 -7.30 10.56
C THR A 485 46.12 -6.92 11.61
N VAL A 486 46.46 -7.88 12.48
CA VAL A 486 47.49 -7.72 13.50
C VAL A 486 48.90 -7.66 12.89
N VAL A 487 49.67 -6.66 13.27
CA VAL A 487 51.10 -6.47 12.96
C VAL A 487 51.90 -6.35 14.27
N TYR A 488 52.99 -7.12 14.37
CA TYR A 488 53.84 -7.15 15.56
C TYR A 488 55.06 -6.22 15.45
N SER A 489 55.45 -5.60 16.56
CA SER A 489 56.65 -4.76 16.64
C SER A 489 57.29 -4.78 18.04
N LEU A 490 58.57 -4.46 18.14
CA LEU A 490 59.27 -4.31 19.42
C LEU A 490 59.16 -2.87 19.91
N LEU A 491 58.72 -2.65 21.14
CA LEU A 491 58.75 -1.32 21.74
C LEU A 491 60.20 -0.91 22.08
N PRO A 492 60.58 0.37 21.91
CA PRO A 492 61.88 0.86 22.31
C PRO A 492 62.11 0.72 23.83
N SER A 493 63.05 -0.13 24.21
CA SER A 493 63.59 -0.24 25.57
C SER A 493 65.05 -0.70 25.53
N ASP A 494 65.77 -0.51 26.64
CA ASP A 494 67.17 -0.88 26.78
C ASP A 494 67.37 -2.11 27.66
N VAL A 495 68.31 -2.97 27.27
CA VAL A 495 68.82 -4.12 28.03
C VAL A 495 70.31 -3.89 28.25
N SER A 496 70.71 -3.82 29.53
CA SER A 496 72.11 -3.61 29.95
C SER A 496 72.81 -2.41 29.29
N GLY A 497 72.06 -1.35 28.97
CA GLY A 497 72.58 -0.11 28.35
C GLY A 497 72.68 -0.14 26.82
N ALA A 498 72.10 -1.14 26.14
CA ALA A 498 71.96 -1.19 24.69
C ALA A 498 70.50 -1.47 24.28
N PRO A 499 70.02 -0.97 23.13
CA PRO A 499 68.62 -1.08 22.74
C PRO A 499 68.23 -2.53 22.42
N VAL A 500 67.01 -2.93 22.78
CA VAL A 500 66.44 -4.28 22.56
C VAL A 500 66.57 -4.76 21.11
N SER A 501 66.44 -3.87 20.13
CA SER A 501 66.60 -4.15 18.70
C SER A 501 68.00 -4.66 18.30
N SER A 502 69.00 -4.50 19.17
CA SER A 502 70.35 -5.05 19.01
C SER A 502 70.54 -6.44 19.65
N PHE A 503 69.55 -6.93 20.38
CA PHE A 503 69.53 -8.27 21.00
C PHE A 503 68.55 -9.20 20.29
N VAL A 504 67.35 -8.71 19.97
CA VAL A 504 66.30 -9.45 19.29
C VAL A 504 65.61 -8.61 18.21
N SER A 505 64.96 -9.31 17.28
CA SER A 505 64.11 -8.77 16.22
C SER A 505 62.82 -9.59 16.17
N ILE A 506 61.73 -9.01 15.67
CA ILE A 506 60.45 -9.71 15.49
C ILE A 506 60.01 -9.66 14.03
N ASN A 507 59.41 -10.74 13.56
CA ASN A 507 58.74 -10.79 12.27
C ASN A 507 57.33 -10.19 12.41
N GLY A 508 57.05 -9.10 11.69
CA GLY A 508 55.82 -8.33 11.84
C GLY A 508 54.54 -9.06 11.45
N ASP A 509 54.61 -10.06 10.57
CA ASP A 509 53.44 -10.80 10.06
C ASP A 509 53.16 -12.10 10.85
N THR A 510 54.12 -12.58 11.65
CA THR A 510 54.07 -13.93 12.27
C THR A 510 54.43 -13.97 13.75
N GLY A 511 54.83 -12.84 14.34
CA GLY A 511 55.14 -12.75 15.78
C GLY A 511 56.38 -13.53 16.24
N VAL A 512 57.13 -14.16 15.33
CA VAL A 512 58.34 -14.92 15.65
C VAL A 512 59.48 -13.97 16.03
N ILE A 513 60.07 -14.20 17.20
CA ILE A 513 61.20 -13.43 17.74
C ILE A 513 62.50 -14.17 17.42
N HIS A 514 63.43 -13.48 16.76
CA HIS A 514 64.76 -13.98 16.40
C HIS A 514 65.85 -13.24 17.18
N ALA A 515 66.84 -13.98 17.68
CA ALA A 515 68.03 -13.40 18.27
C ALA A 515 68.91 -12.73 17.20
N VAL A 516 69.30 -11.47 17.42
CA VAL A 516 70.14 -10.67 16.51
C VAL A 516 71.64 -10.94 16.73
N ARG A 517 71.99 -11.40 17.93
CA ARG A 517 73.36 -11.76 18.34
C ARG A 517 73.36 -13.10 19.08
N SER A 518 74.54 -13.62 19.39
CA SER A 518 74.73 -14.61 20.45
C SER A 518 74.53 -13.96 21.83
N PHE A 519 73.97 -14.72 22.76
CA PHE A 519 73.84 -14.36 24.16
C PHE A 519 74.95 -15.02 25.00
N ASP A 520 75.24 -14.39 26.13
CA ASP A 520 76.36 -14.63 27.04
C ASP A 520 75.73 -14.60 28.45
N TYR A 521 75.78 -15.73 29.16
CA TYR A 521 75.07 -15.94 30.42
C TYR A 521 75.75 -15.20 31.58
N GLU A 522 77.07 -15.11 31.54
CA GLU A 522 77.96 -14.45 32.50
C GLU A 522 77.74 -12.94 32.46
N GLN A 523 77.51 -12.38 31.27
CA GLN A 523 77.15 -10.99 31.08
C GLN A 523 75.70 -10.70 31.51
N PHE A 524 74.71 -11.53 31.13
CA PHE A 524 73.31 -11.32 31.57
C PHE A 524 72.45 -12.60 31.52
N LYS A 525 72.04 -13.08 32.70
CA LYS A 525 71.30 -14.35 32.85
C LYS A 525 69.83 -14.31 32.37
N SER A 526 69.22 -13.13 32.27
CA SER A 526 67.88 -12.95 31.68
C SER A 526 67.59 -11.47 31.33
N PHE A 527 66.65 -11.23 30.43
CA PHE A 527 66.15 -9.89 30.10
C PHE A 527 64.67 -9.90 29.71
N LYS A 528 64.05 -8.72 29.64
CA LYS A 528 62.62 -8.55 29.29
C LYS A 528 62.46 -7.67 28.07
N VAL A 529 61.55 -8.06 27.19
CA VAL A 529 61.22 -7.38 25.94
C VAL A 529 59.73 -7.07 25.94
N LEU A 530 59.37 -5.87 25.50
CA LEU A 530 57.98 -5.46 25.30
C LEU A 530 57.64 -5.57 23.81
N VAL A 531 56.65 -6.39 23.49
CA VAL A 531 56.12 -6.54 22.13
C VAL A 531 54.79 -5.82 22.04
N LEU A 532 54.59 -5.03 21.00
CA LEU A 532 53.33 -4.39 20.64
C LEU A 532 52.67 -5.19 19.52
N ALA A 533 51.40 -5.57 19.71
CA ALA A 533 50.50 -5.99 18.63
C ALA A 533 49.60 -4.81 18.31
N ARG A 534 49.49 -4.46 17.03
CA ARG A 534 48.74 -3.30 16.55
C ARG A 534 47.98 -3.68 15.28
N ASP A 535 46.77 -3.18 15.11
CA ASP A 535 46.00 -3.34 13.88
C ASP A 535 46.57 -2.51 12.70
N ASN A 536 45.86 -2.58 11.57
CA ASN A 536 46.01 -1.65 10.44
C ASN A 536 44.78 -0.74 10.29
N GLY A 537 44.15 -0.41 11.42
CA GLY A 537 42.94 0.38 11.58
C GLY A 537 43.12 1.89 11.41
N SER A 538 42.04 2.64 11.58
CA SER A 538 42.04 4.11 11.53
C SER A 538 40.87 4.72 12.34
N PRO A 539 41.11 5.18 13.60
CA PRO A 539 42.38 5.19 14.30
C PRO A 539 42.89 3.77 14.62
N PRO A 540 44.22 3.55 14.67
CA PRO A 540 44.77 2.25 15.00
C PRO A 540 44.80 1.99 16.51
N LEU A 541 44.35 0.82 16.91
CA LEU A 541 44.40 0.26 18.26
C LEU A 541 45.56 -0.73 18.43
N SER A 542 45.95 -0.97 19.68
CA SER A 542 47.10 -1.82 20.00
C SER A 542 47.10 -2.28 21.45
N SER A 543 47.67 -3.46 21.69
CA SER A 543 48.04 -3.94 23.02
C SER A 543 49.53 -4.26 23.09
N ASN A 544 50.06 -4.46 24.30
CA ASN A 544 51.44 -4.91 24.49
C ASN A 544 51.52 -6.09 25.48
N VAL A 545 52.56 -6.91 25.30
CA VAL A 545 52.86 -8.06 26.17
C VAL A 545 54.34 -8.05 26.55
N THR A 546 54.65 -8.56 27.74
CA THR A 546 56.04 -8.77 28.18
C THR A 546 56.49 -10.19 27.83
N VAL A 547 57.61 -10.28 27.11
CA VAL A 547 58.35 -11.53 26.87
C VAL A 547 59.57 -11.56 27.79
N SER A 548 59.66 -12.57 28.65
CA SER A 548 60.82 -12.79 29.51
C SER A 548 61.74 -13.83 28.86
N ILE A 549 62.96 -13.41 28.52
CA ILE A 549 63.96 -14.27 27.87
C ILE A 549 64.98 -14.67 28.93
N PHE A 550 65.06 -15.97 29.19
CA PHE A 550 66.00 -16.59 30.12
C PHE A 550 67.12 -17.26 29.31
N ILE A 551 68.37 -16.95 29.66
CA ILE A 551 69.53 -17.56 29.03
C ILE A 551 69.94 -18.77 29.86
N SER A 552 70.31 -19.85 29.17
CA SER A 552 70.62 -21.15 29.73
C SER A 552 72.10 -21.44 29.51
N ASP A 553 72.82 -21.39 30.63
CA ASP A 553 74.19 -21.84 30.92
C ASP A 553 74.63 -23.09 30.12
N GLU A 554 75.72 -22.99 29.35
CA GLU A 554 76.48 -24.12 28.78
C GLU A 554 77.91 -24.10 29.36
N ASN A 555 78.61 -25.24 29.34
CA ASN A 555 79.94 -25.35 29.94
C ASN A 555 81.05 -24.79 29.01
N ASP A 556 81.05 -23.48 28.83
CA ASP A 556 81.86 -22.69 27.90
C ASP A 556 83.20 -22.24 28.53
N ASN A 557 83.22 -21.94 29.85
CA ASN A 557 84.44 -21.59 30.56
C ASN A 557 85.13 -22.82 31.18
N SER A 558 86.44 -22.71 31.38
CA SER A 558 87.25 -23.77 32.00
C SER A 558 87.79 -23.32 33.36
N PRO A 559 87.84 -24.21 34.38
CA PRO A 559 88.22 -23.84 35.75
C PRO A 559 89.52 -23.04 35.85
N GLN A 560 89.46 -21.78 36.27
CA GLN A 560 90.64 -20.93 36.45
C GLN A 560 91.29 -21.17 37.82
N ILE A 561 92.52 -21.70 37.82
CA ILE A 561 93.32 -21.91 39.04
C ILE A 561 93.93 -20.57 39.48
N LEU A 562 93.47 -20.05 40.63
CA LEU A 562 93.95 -18.81 41.25
C LEU A 562 95.18 -19.04 42.14
N TYR A 563 95.25 -20.21 42.79
CA TYR A 563 96.39 -20.63 43.60
C TYR A 563 96.63 -22.14 43.43
N PRO A 564 97.87 -22.62 43.18
CA PRO A 564 99.09 -21.83 42.94
C PRO A 564 98.99 -20.99 41.66
N SER A 565 99.61 -19.82 41.64
CA SER A 565 99.56 -18.93 40.46
C SER A 565 100.34 -19.52 39.28
N PRO A 566 99.72 -19.65 38.08
CA PRO A 566 100.37 -20.29 36.93
C PRO A 566 101.31 -19.38 36.12
N GLU A 567 101.24 -18.05 36.30
CA GLU A 567 101.95 -17.09 35.43
C GLU A 567 103.33 -16.65 35.97
N GLY A 568 103.73 -17.14 37.15
CA GLY A 568 105.04 -16.86 37.75
C GLY A 568 106.10 -17.90 37.36
N ASN A 569 107.21 -17.46 36.77
CA ASN A 569 108.43 -18.29 36.62
C ASN A 569 109.05 -18.74 37.97
N SER A 570 108.54 -18.22 39.10
CA SER A 570 108.76 -18.76 40.42
C SER A 570 108.03 -20.10 40.59
N PHE A 571 108.74 -21.21 40.35
CA PHE A 571 108.28 -22.56 40.68
C PHE A 571 107.88 -22.64 42.16
N MET A 572 106.59 -22.50 42.46
CA MET A 572 106.15 -22.39 43.85
C MET A 572 106.35 -23.74 44.54
N THR A 573 107.36 -23.75 45.40
CA THR A 573 107.89 -24.95 46.05
C THR A 573 107.50 -24.89 47.52
N GLU A 574 106.34 -25.47 47.87
CA GLU A 574 105.90 -25.49 49.26
C GLU A 574 106.73 -26.50 50.06
N MET A 575 107.16 -26.11 51.26
CA MET A 575 108.02 -26.94 52.11
C MET A 575 107.19 -27.82 53.04
N VAL A 576 107.49 -29.12 53.03
CA VAL A 576 106.85 -30.14 53.86
C VAL A 576 107.86 -30.61 54.90
N PRO A 577 107.63 -30.42 56.22
CA PRO A 577 108.50 -30.96 57.26
C PRO A 577 108.59 -32.49 57.16
N LYS A 578 109.76 -33.09 57.39
CA LYS A 578 109.92 -34.56 57.43
C LYS A 578 109.14 -35.18 58.58
N ALA A 579 108.88 -34.39 59.63
CA ALA A 579 108.02 -34.76 60.75
C ALA A 579 106.50 -34.72 60.43
N ALA A 580 106.08 -34.46 59.19
CA ALA A 580 104.67 -34.44 58.80
C ALA A 580 104.06 -35.85 58.86
N GLN A 581 103.17 -36.06 59.84
CA GLN A 581 102.38 -37.28 60.01
C GLN A 581 101.27 -37.37 58.95
N SER A 582 100.75 -38.58 58.72
CA SER A 582 99.57 -38.85 57.89
C SER A 582 98.39 -37.91 58.22
N GLY A 583 97.79 -37.32 57.18
CA GLY A 583 96.66 -36.39 57.28
C GLY A 583 97.02 -34.91 57.48
N SER A 584 98.32 -34.58 57.60
CA SER A 584 98.83 -33.21 57.68
C SER A 584 98.44 -32.42 56.43
N LEU A 585 97.93 -31.19 56.61
CA LEU A 585 97.70 -30.28 55.49
C LEU A 585 99.06 -29.80 54.96
N VAL A 586 99.24 -29.88 53.64
CA VAL A 586 100.44 -29.44 52.93
C VAL A 586 100.14 -28.16 52.18
N SER A 587 99.23 -28.26 51.19
CA SER A 587 98.86 -27.18 50.27
C SER A 587 97.35 -27.14 50.10
N LYS A 588 96.85 -26.16 49.35
CA LYS A 588 95.46 -26.10 48.90
C LYS A 588 95.40 -25.49 47.51
N VAL A 589 94.92 -26.23 46.52
CA VAL A 589 94.60 -25.68 45.20
C VAL A 589 93.28 -24.93 45.32
N ILE A 590 93.24 -23.70 44.81
CA ILE A 590 92.06 -22.85 44.77
C ILE A 590 91.80 -22.49 43.30
N ALA A 591 90.62 -22.87 42.81
CA ALA A 591 90.14 -22.50 41.50
C ALA A 591 88.73 -21.90 41.62
N VAL A 592 88.34 -21.17 40.58
CA VAL A 592 86.99 -20.63 40.36
C VAL A 592 86.54 -21.01 38.95
N ASP A 593 85.24 -21.00 38.72
CA ASP A 593 84.68 -21.01 37.37
C ASP A 593 83.79 -19.77 37.16
N SER A 594 83.54 -19.45 35.89
CA SER A 594 82.69 -18.32 35.50
C SER A 594 81.21 -18.72 35.37
N ASP A 595 80.97 -19.97 34.95
CA ASP A 595 79.65 -20.55 34.66
C ASP A 595 78.79 -20.69 35.94
N SER A 596 77.70 -21.48 35.93
CA SER A 596 76.92 -21.73 37.16
C SER A 596 76.42 -23.18 37.28
N GLY A 597 75.71 -23.47 38.37
CA GLY A 597 75.07 -24.77 38.60
C GLY A 597 76.05 -25.94 38.70
N GLN A 598 76.07 -26.79 37.67
CA GLN A 598 77.00 -27.93 37.56
C GLN A 598 78.27 -27.58 36.78
N ASN A 599 78.19 -26.59 35.88
CA ASN A 599 79.29 -26.14 35.06
C ASN A 599 80.35 -25.39 35.91
N ALA A 600 79.92 -24.75 37.01
CA ALA A 600 80.84 -24.24 38.05
C ALA A 600 81.10 -25.21 39.22
N TRP A 601 80.70 -26.48 39.16
CA TRP A 601 80.86 -27.42 40.29
C TRP A 601 82.23 -28.11 40.25
N LEU A 602 83.20 -27.53 40.95
CA LEU A 602 84.60 -27.96 40.87
C LEU A 602 84.92 -29.25 41.64
N SER A 603 85.70 -30.10 40.98
CA SER A 603 86.30 -31.34 41.47
C SER A 603 87.83 -31.32 41.29
N TYR A 604 88.56 -31.88 42.26
CA TYR A 604 90.01 -31.77 42.38
C TYR A 604 90.67 -33.15 42.42
N HIS A 605 91.59 -33.44 41.50
CA HIS A 605 92.25 -34.75 41.39
C HIS A 605 93.75 -34.63 41.11
N ILE A 606 94.58 -35.48 41.72
CA ILE A 606 95.99 -35.63 41.35
C ILE A 606 96.07 -36.57 40.13
N VAL A 607 96.44 -36.04 38.97
CA VAL A 607 96.56 -36.80 37.71
C VAL A 607 97.91 -37.51 37.62
N LYS A 608 98.95 -36.92 38.21
CA LYS A 608 100.29 -37.51 38.26
C LYS A 608 101.00 -37.08 39.54
N ALA A 609 101.66 -38.01 40.20
CA ALA A 609 102.51 -37.75 41.36
C ALA A 609 103.91 -38.31 41.13
N THR A 610 104.86 -37.87 41.95
CA THR A 610 106.22 -38.45 42.00
C THR A 610 106.25 -39.71 42.86
N ASP A 611 105.55 -39.70 44.01
CA ASP A 611 105.00 -40.91 44.64
C ASP A 611 103.47 -40.78 44.76
N PRO A 612 102.67 -41.65 44.09
CA PRO A 612 101.21 -41.64 44.18
C PRO A 612 100.64 -42.16 45.51
N GLY A 613 101.46 -42.71 46.40
CA GLY A 613 101.07 -43.17 47.73
C GLY A 613 101.45 -42.22 48.88
N LEU A 614 101.97 -41.01 48.57
CA LEU A 614 102.48 -40.07 49.58
C LEU A 614 101.55 -38.88 49.85
N PHE A 615 100.78 -38.44 48.86
CA PHE A 615 99.87 -37.29 48.98
C PHE A 615 98.49 -37.58 48.37
N THR A 616 97.44 -37.12 49.04
CA THR A 616 96.06 -37.10 48.54
C THR A 616 95.56 -35.66 48.41
N ILE A 617 94.54 -35.45 47.58
CA ILE A 617 93.82 -34.18 47.48
C ILE A 617 92.34 -34.38 47.85
N GLY A 618 91.74 -33.40 48.54
CA GLY A 618 90.32 -33.42 48.87
C GLY A 618 89.45 -33.03 47.67
N GLU A 619 88.58 -33.95 47.24
CA GLU A 619 87.84 -33.90 45.97
C GLU A 619 87.03 -32.62 45.72
N HIS A 620 86.46 -31.99 46.75
CA HIS A 620 85.74 -30.70 46.65
C HIS A 620 86.40 -29.57 47.45
N SER A 621 87.53 -29.83 48.12
CA SER A 621 88.23 -28.82 48.93
C SER A 621 89.54 -28.34 48.31
N GLY A 622 90.13 -29.09 47.37
CA GLY A 622 91.45 -28.79 46.80
C GLY A 622 92.62 -28.95 47.79
N GLU A 623 92.37 -29.38 49.04
CA GLU A 623 93.39 -29.51 50.08
C GLU A 623 94.30 -30.71 49.81
N ILE A 624 95.59 -30.45 49.59
CA ILE A 624 96.63 -31.48 49.44
C ILE A 624 97.14 -31.85 50.84
N ARG A 625 97.12 -33.14 51.16
CA ARG A 625 97.45 -33.66 52.49
C ARG A 625 98.36 -34.88 52.38
N THR A 626 99.18 -35.15 53.38
CA THR A 626 99.99 -36.38 53.43
C THR A 626 99.08 -37.60 53.58
N GLN A 627 99.30 -38.64 52.76
CA GLN A 627 98.52 -39.89 52.82
C GLN A 627 99.09 -40.88 53.85
N ARG A 628 100.40 -40.79 54.09
CA ARG A 628 101.18 -41.60 55.04
C ARG A 628 102.27 -40.73 55.66
N ASP A 629 102.93 -41.25 56.68
CA ASP A 629 104.12 -40.62 57.25
C ASP A 629 105.27 -40.61 56.20
N ILE A 630 106.07 -39.54 56.23
CA ILE A 630 107.24 -39.37 55.37
C ILE A 630 108.39 -40.25 55.88
N SER A 631 109.03 -40.99 54.97
CA SER A 631 110.18 -41.86 55.25
C SER A 631 111.49 -41.24 54.74
N GLU A 632 112.63 -41.64 55.32
CA GLU A 632 113.96 -41.21 54.86
C GLU A 632 114.30 -41.69 53.43
N SER A 633 113.56 -42.67 52.91
CA SER A 633 113.67 -43.16 51.53
C SER A 633 112.87 -42.35 50.50
N ASP A 634 112.01 -41.43 50.93
CA ASP A 634 111.17 -40.64 50.02
C ASP A 634 111.96 -39.52 49.34
N SER A 635 111.71 -39.30 48.04
CA SER A 635 112.37 -38.23 47.29
C SER A 635 112.11 -36.87 47.93
N THR A 636 113.17 -36.12 48.23
CA THR A 636 113.06 -34.78 48.82
C THR A 636 112.34 -33.79 47.90
N LYS A 637 112.39 -34.00 46.58
CA LYS A 637 111.59 -33.27 45.60
C LYS A 637 110.41 -34.11 45.15
N GLN A 638 109.21 -33.57 45.29
CA GLN A 638 107.95 -34.20 44.89
C GLN A 638 107.21 -33.24 43.96
N ASN A 639 106.77 -33.73 42.80
CA ASN A 639 105.96 -32.99 41.84
C ASN A 639 104.58 -33.66 41.73
N LEU A 640 103.52 -32.88 41.96
CA LEU A 640 102.12 -33.28 41.80
C LEU A 640 101.50 -32.46 40.68
N ILE A 641 101.01 -33.12 39.63
CA ILE A 641 100.14 -32.49 38.63
C ILE A 641 98.70 -32.67 39.11
N VAL A 642 98.09 -31.58 39.57
CA VAL A 642 96.69 -31.52 39.96
C VAL A 642 95.88 -31.07 38.74
N SER A 643 94.75 -31.72 38.50
CA SER A 643 93.69 -31.23 37.62
C SER A 643 92.51 -30.77 38.47
N VAL A 644 91.99 -29.60 38.13
CA VAL A 644 90.65 -29.17 38.53
C VAL A 644 89.73 -29.38 37.34
N LYS A 645 88.53 -29.91 37.58
CA LYS A 645 87.49 -30.09 36.57
C LYS A 645 86.16 -29.57 37.07
N ASP A 646 85.35 -29.05 36.18
CA ASP A 646 83.92 -28.86 36.44
C ASP A 646 83.16 -30.21 36.46
N ASN A 647 81.84 -30.14 36.61
CA ASN A 647 80.90 -31.25 36.47
C ASN A 647 79.90 -31.02 35.31
N GLY A 648 80.29 -30.25 34.29
CA GLY A 648 79.48 -29.92 33.15
C GLY A 648 79.27 -31.08 32.17
N GLN A 649 78.31 -30.90 31.26
CA GLN A 649 77.95 -31.93 30.28
C GLN A 649 78.97 -31.97 29.12
N SER A 650 80.10 -32.64 29.40
CA SER A 650 81.42 -32.58 28.73
C SER A 650 82.36 -31.65 29.48
N SER A 651 82.97 -32.16 30.55
CA SER A 651 83.71 -31.35 31.49
C SER A 651 85.06 -30.86 30.98
N LEU A 652 85.30 -29.57 31.20
CA LEU A 652 86.55 -28.88 30.96
C LEU A 652 87.47 -29.02 32.19
N SER A 653 88.74 -28.67 32.02
CA SER A 653 89.72 -28.86 33.08
C SER A 653 90.98 -28.04 32.89
N ALA A 654 91.45 -27.40 33.97
CA ALA A 654 92.80 -26.87 34.06
C ALA A 654 93.72 -27.83 34.83
N THR A 655 95.03 -27.68 34.63
CA THR A 655 96.05 -28.43 35.36
C THR A 655 97.17 -27.53 35.86
N CYS A 656 97.54 -27.65 37.13
CA CYS A 656 98.72 -27.00 37.70
C CYS A 656 99.74 -28.03 38.19
N ALA A 657 101.02 -27.64 38.22
CA ALA A 657 102.09 -28.42 38.82
C ALA A 657 102.42 -27.83 40.20
N VAL A 658 102.13 -28.58 41.26
CA VAL A 658 102.49 -28.25 42.64
C VAL A 658 103.83 -28.92 42.94
N TYR A 659 104.85 -28.11 43.19
CA TYR A 659 106.16 -28.59 43.61
C TYR A 659 106.22 -28.57 45.14
N LEU A 660 106.63 -29.69 45.73
CA LEU A 660 106.76 -29.88 47.16
C LEU A 660 108.20 -30.28 47.50
N LEU A 661 108.80 -29.60 48.48
CA LEU A 661 110.15 -29.88 48.98
C LEU A 661 110.06 -30.43 50.40
N ILE A 662 110.39 -31.71 50.57
CA ILE A 662 110.44 -32.39 51.87
C ILE A 662 111.77 -32.01 52.55
N SER A 663 111.72 -31.01 53.45
CA SER A 663 112.84 -30.62 54.31
C SER A 663 112.38 -29.89 55.57
N ASP A 664 113.12 -30.07 56.66
CA ASP A 664 112.97 -29.31 57.91
C ASP A 664 113.87 -28.05 57.93
N ASN A 665 114.64 -27.80 56.87
CA ASN A 665 115.70 -26.81 56.83
C ASN A 665 115.58 -25.86 55.62
N LEU A 666 115.20 -24.61 55.90
CA LEU A 666 115.08 -23.54 54.89
C LEU A 666 116.36 -23.29 54.07
N ALA A 667 117.53 -23.70 54.58
CA ALA A 667 118.81 -23.52 53.89
C ALA A 667 119.07 -24.57 52.78
N GLU A 668 118.24 -25.60 52.64
CA GLU A 668 118.39 -26.66 51.61
C GLU A 668 117.55 -26.41 50.34
N VAL A 669 116.86 -25.26 50.25
CA VAL A 669 116.15 -24.84 49.03
C VAL A 669 117.17 -24.61 47.90
N PRO A 670 117.09 -25.33 46.76
CA PRO A 670 118.05 -25.15 45.67
C PRO A 670 117.90 -23.78 44.99
N GLU A 671 118.92 -22.94 45.17
CA GLU A 671 119.23 -21.77 44.35
C GLU A 671 118.07 -20.78 44.07
N LEU A 672 117.48 -20.25 45.15
CA LEU A 672 116.98 -18.86 45.15
C LEU A 672 118.16 -17.88 45.08
N LYS A 673 118.93 -17.94 43.99
CA LYS A 673 120.21 -17.26 43.82
C LYS A 673 120.36 -16.50 42.49
N ASP A 674 119.25 -16.30 41.80
CA ASP A 674 119.04 -15.20 40.85
C ASP A 674 117.57 -14.75 40.91
N MET A 675 117.13 -14.29 42.09
CA MET A 675 115.99 -13.36 42.17
C MET A 675 116.52 -11.95 42.32
N SER A 676 116.62 -11.24 41.18
CA SER A 676 116.60 -9.79 41.18
C SER A 676 115.37 -9.31 41.95
N TYR A 677 115.57 -8.37 42.87
CA TYR A 677 114.48 -7.77 43.66
C TYR A 677 113.64 -6.86 42.75
N ASP A 678 112.76 -7.45 41.96
CA ASP A 678 112.01 -6.73 40.92
C ASP A 678 111.06 -5.72 41.57
N GLU A 679 111.23 -4.45 41.19
CA GLU A 679 110.67 -3.29 41.90
C GLU A 679 109.25 -2.98 41.43
N SER A 680 108.42 -4.02 41.37
CA SER A 680 107.04 -4.01 40.88
C SER A 680 106.01 -3.96 42.03
N SER A 681 106.30 -4.59 43.18
CA SER A 681 105.45 -4.53 44.38
C SER A 681 105.33 -3.13 44.99
N SER A 682 106.38 -2.30 44.84
CA SER A 682 106.39 -0.89 45.26
C SER A 682 105.35 -0.04 44.52
N LYS A 683 105.08 -0.34 43.25
CA LYS A 683 104.09 0.38 42.43
C LYS A 683 102.66 0.06 42.85
N LEU A 684 102.33 -1.20 43.11
CA LEU A 684 100.95 -1.57 43.48
C LEU A 684 100.59 -1.02 44.86
N THR A 685 101.52 -1.02 45.83
CA THR A 685 101.33 -0.31 47.11
C THR A 685 101.21 1.20 46.93
N PHE A 686 102.00 1.80 46.04
CA PHE A 686 101.93 3.24 45.75
C PHE A 686 100.60 3.64 45.09
N TYR A 687 100.12 2.87 44.11
CA TYR A 687 98.81 3.08 43.49
C TYR A 687 97.65 2.84 44.47
N LEU A 688 97.75 1.86 45.37
CA LEU A 688 96.72 1.63 46.39
C LEU A 688 96.70 2.75 47.45
N ILE A 689 97.88 3.30 47.81
CA ILE A 689 97.97 4.51 48.65
C ILE A 689 97.39 5.73 47.91
N ILE A 690 97.69 5.93 46.63
CA ILE A 690 97.08 6.99 45.81
C ILE A 690 95.57 6.81 45.71
N ALA A 691 95.08 5.59 45.51
CA ALA A 691 93.65 5.29 45.49
C ALA A 691 92.99 5.65 46.83
N LEU A 692 93.55 5.19 47.96
CA LEU A 692 93.03 5.47 49.29
C LEU A 692 93.09 6.97 49.65
N VAL A 693 94.17 7.67 49.27
CA VAL A 693 94.28 9.14 49.39
C VAL A 693 93.28 9.86 48.48
N SER A 694 93.06 9.40 47.25
CA SER A 694 92.09 10.01 46.33
C SER A 694 90.65 9.81 46.79
N VAL A 695 90.28 8.62 47.25
CA VAL A 695 88.95 8.32 47.78
C VAL A 695 88.70 9.08 49.10
N SER A 696 89.68 9.14 50.01
CA SER A 696 89.54 9.91 51.26
C SER A 696 89.53 11.42 51.04
N THR A 697 90.27 11.95 50.05
CA THR A 697 90.17 13.37 49.67
C THR A 697 88.88 13.69 48.92
N PHE A 698 88.35 12.79 48.07
CA PHE A 698 87.00 12.94 47.51
C PHE A 698 85.92 12.89 48.59
N PHE A 699 86.02 11.98 49.57
CA PHE A 699 85.07 11.91 50.68
C PHE A 699 85.13 13.16 51.58
N LEU A 700 86.34 13.65 51.88
CA LEU A 700 86.52 14.90 52.63
C LEU A 700 86.04 16.13 51.86
N THR A 701 86.34 16.25 50.56
CA THR A 701 85.84 17.37 49.75
C THR A 701 84.33 17.30 49.57
N PHE A 702 83.73 16.11 49.41
CA PHE A 702 82.27 15.94 49.37
C PHE A 702 81.61 16.35 50.69
N ILE A 703 82.18 15.96 51.84
CA ILE A 703 81.72 16.43 53.16
C ILE A 703 81.90 17.94 53.33
N ILE A 704 83.04 18.51 52.90
CA ILE A 704 83.28 19.95 52.95
C ILE A 704 82.30 20.70 52.03
N ILE A 705 81.98 20.17 50.85
CA ILE A 705 80.97 20.73 49.92
C ILE A 705 79.58 20.64 50.55
N ILE A 706 79.19 19.51 51.15
CA ILE A 706 77.89 19.38 51.85
C ILE A 706 77.79 20.36 53.02
N LEU A 707 78.86 20.54 53.80
CA LEU A 707 78.92 21.51 54.89
C LEU A 707 78.90 22.96 54.39
N ALA A 708 79.63 23.26 53.30
CA ALA A 708 79.64 24.57 52.67
C ALA A 708 78.28 24.92 52.06
N VAL A 709 77.62 24.00 51.36
CA VAL A 709 76.26 24.15 50.83
C VAL A 709 75.27 24.36 51.98
N ARG A 710 75.37 23.60 53.08
CA ARG A 710 74.56 23.82 54.30
C ARG A 710 74.78 25.19 54.94
N PHE A 711 76.00 25.74 54.90
CA PHE A 711 76.30 27.09 55.42
C PHE A 711 75.84 28.20 54.47
N CYS A 712 76.08 28.05 53.15
CA CYS A 712 75.71 29.03 52.14
C CYS A 712 74.19 29.13 51.96
N HIS A 713 73.43 28.03 52.09
CA HIS A 713 71.96 28.07 52.07
C HIS A 713 71.33 28.88 53.21
N ARG A 714 72.08 29.25 54.26
CA ARG A 714 71.57 30.07 55.37
C ARG A 714 71.71 31.58 55.17
N ARG A 715 72.32 32.08 54.09
CA ARG A 715 72.38 33.53 53.77
C ARG A 715 72.34 33.81 52.26
N LYS A 716 71.20 34.31 51.77
CA LYS A 716 71.11 35.07 50.51
C LYS A 716 70.52 36.47 50.77
N PRO A 717 71.20 37.53 50.35
CA PRO A 717 70.55 38.68 49.70
C PRO A 717 70.63 38.54 48.17
N ARG A 718 69.86 39.36 47.45
CA ARG A 718 69.80 39.43 45.98
C ARG A 718 70.88 40.37 45.45
N LEU A 719 71.34 40.20 44.20
CA LEU A 719 71.39 41.28 43.19
C LEU A 719 71.78 40.77 41.78
N LEU A 720 71.50 41.64 40.81
CA LEU A 720 71.59 41.51 39.34
C LEU A 720 72.99 41.14 38.80
N PHE A 721 73.03 40.57 37.59
CA PHE A 721 73.61 41.29 36.44
C PHE A 721 73.02 40.84 35.10
N ASP A 722 73.17 41.68 34.08
CA ASP A 722 72.72 41.51 32.68
C ASP A 722 73.93 41.26 31.75
N GLY A 723 73.74 40.67 30.58
CA GLY A 723 74.84 40.39 29.64
C GLY A 723 74.49 39.42 28.50
N ALA A 724 74.16 39.97 27.33
CA ALA A 724 73.94 39.21 26.10
C ALA A 724 75.23 38.97 25.31
N VAL A 725 75.25 37.90 24.48
CA VAL A 725 75.88 37.84 23.14
C VAL A 725 75.31 36.62 22.39
N ALA A 726 75.26 36.67 21.06
CA ALA A 726 74.51 35.73 20.22
C ALA A 726 75.37 34.66 19.51
N ILE A 727 74.71 33.56 19.10
CA ILE A 727 75.22 32.58 18.11
C ILE A 727 74.08 32.28 17.12
N PRO A 728 74.32 32.30 15.79
CA PRO A 728 73.30 31.97 14.79
C PRO A 728 73.36 30.50 14.27
N SER A 729 72.20 30.00 13.87
CA SER A 729 71.94 29.01 12.80
C SER A 729 72.70 27.65 12.78
N ALA A 730 72.00 26.58 13.15
CA ALA A 730 71.89 25.35 12.34
C ALA A 730 70.71 24.43 12.80
N TYR A 731 69.88 24.01 11.83
CA TYR A 731 69.07 22.77 11.77
C TYR A 731 68.37 22.18 13.04
N LEU A 732 67.05 22.43 13.13
CA LEU A 732 65.92 21.45 12.98
C LEU A 732 65.94 20.07 13.73
N PRO A 733 64.77 19.52 14.15
CA PRO A 733 63.43 20.10 14.38
C PRO A 733 62.90 19.68 15.81
N PRO A 734 61.60 19.46 16.16
CA PRO A 734 61.10 19.86 17.50
C PRO A 734 60.60 18.71 18.40
N ASN A 735 59.97 19.07 19.52
CA ASN A 735 59.19 18.24 20.45
C ASN A 735 59.94 17.43 21.52
N TYR A 736 60.85 18.09 22.25
CA TYR A 736 60.92 17.88 23.71
C TYR A 736 61.09 19.23 24.42
N ALA A 737 60.24 19.49 25.41
CA ALA A 737 60.30 20.65 26.29
C ALA A 737 60.06 20.18 27.73
N GLU A 738 61.16 19.95 28.44
CA GLU A 738 61.15 19.72 29.88
C GLU A 738 60.83 21.04 30.60
N VAL A 739 59.77 21.07 31.42
CA VAL A 739 59.41 22.21 32.27
C VAL A 739 58.94 21.71 33.63
N GLU A 740 59.54 22.25 34.70
CA GLU A 740 59.20 21.89 36.08
C GLU A 740 57.83 22.46 36.52
N GLY A 741 56.94 21.56 36.94
CA GLY A 741 56.16 21.70 38.18
C GLY A 741 55.25 22.93 38.40
N ALA A 742 54.10 22.97 37.73
CA ALA A 742 52.84 23.47 38.32
C ALA A 742 51.63 22.86 37.59
N GLY A 743 50.65 22.33 38.33
CA GLY A 743 49.50 21.63 37.73
C GLY A 743 48.15 22.30 38.01
N THR A 744 47.27 22.31 37.01
CA THR A 744 45.79 22.31 37.16
C THR A 744 45.12 21.86 35.86
N LEU A 745 43.82 21.57 35.90
CA LEU A 745 43.08 20.84 34.88
C LEU A 745 42.55 21.69 33.71
N CYS A 746 42.27 20.97 32.60
CA CYS A 746 41.37 21.32 31.50
C CYS A 746 41.65 22.59 30.67
N SER A 747 42.22 22.38 29.49
CA SER A 747 41.85 23.13 28.28
C SER A 747 41.21 22.16 27.30
N THR A 748 40.06 22.54 26.73
CA THR A 748 39.24 21.70 25.86
C THR A 748 39.23 22.25 24.43
N TYR A 749 39.30 21.36 23.45
CA TYR A 749 39.13 21.60 22.01
C TYR A 749 40.09 22.61 21.35
N ASN A 750 40.95 22.08 20.48
CA ASN A 750 41.42 22.81 19.30
C ASN A 750 41.26 21.86 18.10
N TYR A 751 40.58 22.31 17.04
CA TYR A 751 40.38 21.54 15.82
C TYR A 751 41.24 22.14 14.69
N ASP A 752 42.16 21.36 14.13
CA ASP A 752 42.87 21.76 12.91
C ASP A 752 41.98 21.57 11.68
N ALA A 753 41.47 22.69 11.15
CA ALA A 753 40.64 22.70 9.95
C ALA A 753 41.48 22.97 8.69
N TYR A 754 41.61 21.96 7.83
CA TYR A 754 42.28 22.09 6.53
C TYR A 754 41.40 22.87 5.53
N LEU A 755 41.84 24.05 5.12
CA LEU A 755 41.17 24.85 4.08
C LEU A 755 41.70 24.52 2.68
N THR A 756 40.85 23.91 1.84
CA THR A 756 41.08 23.78 0.40
C THR A 756 40.73 25.09 -0.31
N THR A 757 41.48 25.44 -1.36
CA THR A 757 41.27 26.67 -2.14
C THR A 757 40.12 26.52 -3.13
N GLY A 758 38.92 27.01 -2.81
CA GLY A 758 37.79 26.93 -3.74
C GLY A 758 36.58 27.85 -3.46
N SER A 759 36.08 28.47 -4.53
CA SER A 759 34.79 29.19 -4.62
C SER A 759 34.62 30.50 -3.84
N ARG A 760 33.47 31.15 -4.06
CA ARG A 760 33.17 32.57 -3.75
C ARG A 760 31.82 32.72 -3.04
N THR A 761 31.62 33.91 -2.46
CA THR A 761 30.39 34.45 -1.82
C THR A 761 29.91 33.73 -0.55
N SER A 762 29.89 34.47 0.56
CA SER A 762 29.31 34.08 1.85
C SER A 762 28.68 35.32 2.50
N ASP A 763 27.37 35.32 2.72
CA ASP A 763 26.68 36.38 3.47
C ASP A 763 26.88 36.20 4.98
N PHE A 764 27.09 37.31 5.69
CA PHE A 764 27.24 37.33 7.14
C PHE A 764 25.89 37.42 7.85
N LYS A 765 25.76 36.74 9.00
CA LYS A 765 24.71 37.03 9.98
C LYS A 765 25.23 36.91 11.41
N PHE A 766 25.26 38.02 12.12
CA PHE A 766 25.68 38.11 13.53
C PHE A 766 24.51 37.85 14.49
N ILE A 767 24.81 37.30 15.66
CA ILE A 767 24.06 37.51 16.91
C ILE A 767 25.07 37.96 17.98
N THR A 768 24.68 38.90 18.83
CA THR A 768 25.56 39.70 19.70
C THR A 768 25.51 39.27 21.17
N SER A 769 26.66 39.34 21.85
CA SER A 769 26.83 39.20 23.31
C SER A 769 26.57 40.50 24.08
N TYR A 770 26.05 40.43 25.31
CA TYR A 770 26.20 41.36 26.46
C TYR A 770 25.22 40.91 27.60
N ASN A 771 25.47 41.04 28.91
CA ASN A 771 26.72 41.24 29.67
C ASN A 771 26.56 40.72 31.14
N GLU A 772 27.54 41.02 31.99
CA GLU A 772 27.59 41.03 33.48
C GLU A 772 26.25 41.13 34.26
N GLY A 773 26.12 40.67 35.52
CA GLY A 773 27.09 39.99 36.40
C GLY A 773 27.16 40.59 37.81
N THR A 774 26.98 39.77 38.87
CA THR A 774 27.23 40.16 40.28
C THR A 774 27.48 38.96 41.21
N LEU A 775 28.41 39.15 42.16
CA LEU A 775 28.66 38.33 43.37
C LEU A 775 27.97 39.02 44.59
N PRO A 776 28.00 38.52 45.86
CA PRO A 776 28.85 37.45 46.43
C PRO A 776 28.20 36.51 47.48
N ALA A 777 29.04 35.66 48.08
CA ALA A 777 28.93 35.01 49.41
C ALA A 777 27.90 33.85 49.56
N ASP A 778 28.10 32.84 50.45
CA ASP A 778 29.07 32.77 51.57
C ASP A 778 29.63 31.35 51.87
N LEU A 779 30.58 31.32 52.81
CA LEU A 779 31.20 30.25 53.62
C LEU A 779 30.24 29.07 54.04
N THR A 780 30.63 27.81 54.36
CA THR A 780 31.95 27.17 54.67
C THR A 780 31.90 25.62 54.80
N LEU A 781 33.06 24.96 54.57
CA LEU A 781 33.64 23.77 55.28
C LEU A 781 32.92 22.40 55.41
N LYS A 782 33.70 21.34 55.08
CA LYS A 782 33.77 19.98 55.69
C LYS A 782 32.62 18.96 55.47
N ASN A 783 32.83 17.63 55.59
CA ASN A 783 33.98 16.77 55.22
C ASN A 783 33.57 15.27 55.30
N VAL A 784 34.17 14.40 54.46
CA VAL A 784 34.48 12.96 54.73
C VAL A 784 33.35 11.95 55.03
N GLN A 785 33.13 11.06 54.04
CA GLN A 785 32.97 9.58 54.08
C GLN A 785 31.95 8.84 54.99
N SER A 786 31.09 8.04 54.32
CA SER A 786 30.74 6.63 54.65
C SER A 786 29.82 6.36 55.88
N SER A 787 29.13 5.22 56.06
CA SER A 787 29.09 3.90 55.37
C SER A 787 27.68 3.26 55.44
N PHE A 788 27.36 2.38 54.47
CA PHE A 788 26.57 1.12 54.52
C PHE A 788 25.28 0.93 55.37
N ASN A 789 24.33 0.18 54.77
CA ASN A 789 23.26 -0.65 55.37
C ASN A 789 22.05 0.05 56.06
N ASP A 790 20.84 -0.53 56.14
CA ASP A 790 20.39 -1.90 55.79
C ASP A 790 18.91 -2.00 55.30
N LEU A 791 18.47 -3.24 55.03
CA LEU A 791 17.17 -3.76 54.51
C LEU A 791 15.81 -3.28 55.12
N GLU A 792 14.74 -3.46 54.30
CA GLU A 792 13.31 -3.76 54.64
C GLU A 792 12.50 -2.73 55.50
N GLY A 793 11.16 -2.65 55.48
CA GLY A 793 10.11 -3.30 54.66
C GLY A 793 8.69 -3.05 55.24
N LEU A 794 7.62 -3.22 54.42
CA LEU A 794 6.19 -3.34 54.79
C LEU A 794 5.39 -2.15 55.40
N ASP A 795 4.41 -1.67 54.62
CA ASP A 795 2.94 -1.60 54.90
C ASP A 795 2.26 -0.79 56.05
N VAL A 796 1.24 -0.01 55.62
CA VAL A 796 -0.17 0.03 56.13
C VAL A 796 -0.59 0.95 57.32
N GLN A 797 -1.19 2.10 56.95
CA GLN A 797 -2.53 2.64 57.35
C GLN A 797 -2.84 3.46 58.66
N LEU A 798 -3.70 4.49 58.47
CA LEU A 798 -4.64 5.19 59.41
C LEU A 798 -3.96 6.08 60.52
N GLU A 799 -4.55 7.14 61.11
CA GLU A 799 -5.79 7.98 60.99
C GLU A 799 -5.52 9.31 61.79
N ASP A 800 -6.26 10.44 61.79
CA ASP A 800 -7.46 11.00 61.11
C ASP A 800 -7.43 12.58 61.23
N SER A 801 -8.45 13.29 60.72
CA SER A 801 -8.94 14.64 61.10
C SER A 801 -8.24 15.86 60.47
N SER A 802 -8.93 16.89 59.96
CA SER A 802 -10.38 17.12 59.65
C SER A 802 -10.51 18.32 58.64
N GLU A 803 -11.66 18.74 58.06
CA GLU A 803 -13.05 18.27 58.05
C GLU A 803 -13.83 18.81 56.79
N GLN A 804 -15.06 18.33 56.58
CA GLN A 804 -16.19 18.94 55.84
C GLN A 804 -16.15 19.12 54.30
N LYS A 805 -17.37 19.33 53.76
CA LYS A 805 -17.93 18.96 52.44
C LYS A 805 -19.35 19.60 52.32
N PRO A 806 -20.16 19.40 51.24
CA PRO A 806 -19.97 19.47 49.78
C PRO A 806 -21.09 20.41 49.20
N PRO A 807 -21.81 20.21 48.06
CA PRO A 807 -21.55 19.46 46.81
C PRO A 807 -21.82 20.21 45.46
N ASN A 808 -21.05 19.82 44.43
CA ASN A 808 -21.43 19.49 43.04
C ASN A 808 -22.77 19.97 42.40
N THR A 809 -22.74 20.58 41.19
CA THR A 809 -23.47 20.13 39.96
C THR A 809 -23.21 20.98 38.69
N ASP A 810 -23.59 20.45 37.52
CA ASP A 810 -23.31 20.89 36.13
C ASP A 810 -24.52 21.56 35.43
N TRP A 811 -24.32 22.63 34.64
CA TRP A 811 -25.29 23.15 33.64
C TRP A 811 -24.71 24.21 32.65
N ARG A 812 -25.50 24.60 31.62
CA ARG A 812 -25.09 25.22 30.34
C ARG A 812 -25.65 26.63 30.04
N PHE A 813 -25.08 27.30 29.02
CA PHE A 813 -25.63 28.44 28.21
C PHE A 813 -25.74 29.82 28.93
N THR A 814 -25.76 31.02 28.30
CA THR A 814 -25.83 31.44 26.86
C THR A 814 -25.29 32.88 26.62
N GLN A 815 -24.83 33.17 25.38
CA GLN A 815 -24.94 34.44 24.60
C GLN A 815 -24.28 35.80 25.01
N ASN A 816 -23.93 36.54 23.94
CA ASN A 816 -23.64 37.99 23.82
C ASN A 816 -22.32 38.50 24.45
N GLN A 817 -21.60 39.49 23.88
CA GLN A 817 -21.96 40.55 22.92
C GLN A 817 -20.79 40.91 21.96
N ARG A 818 -21.05 41.53 20.78
CA ARG A 818 -20.04 42.12 19.87
C ARG A 818 -19.86 43.64 20.14
N PRO A 819 -18.71 44.24 19.77
CA PRO A 819 -18.62 44.96 18.47
C PRO A 819 -17.48 44.49 17.55
N GLY A 820 -17.47 44.97 16.30
CA GLY A 820 -16.33 44.94 15.36
C GLY A 820 -15.92 46.38 14.96
N PRO A 821 -15.48 46.68 13.72
CA PRO A 821 -15.17 45.78 12.59
C PRO A 821 -13.89 46.12 11.78
N SER A 822 -13.41 45.20 10.95
CA SER A 822 -12.71 45.37 9.64
C SER A 822 -11.89 44.10 9.33
N GLY A 823 -11.69 43.68 8.08
CA GLY A 823 -12.30 44.09 6.81
C GLY A 823 -11.92 43.08 5.71
N HIS A 824 -12.79 42.85 4.72
CA HIS A 824 -12.53 41.92 3.61
C HIS A 824 -13.01 42.51 2.29
N TYR A 825 -12.24 42.30 1.22
CA TYR A 825 -12.70 42.48 -0.16
C TYR A 825 -12.64 41.14 -0.89
N THR A 826 -13.49 41.00 -1.91
CA THR A 826 -13.66 39.79 -2.74
C THR A 826 -13.94 40.21 -4.18
N PHE A 827 -13.42 39.45 -5.16
CA PHE A 827 -13.89 39.43 -6.55
C PHE A 827 -13.35 38.16 -7.24
N GLN A 828 -13.96 37.56 -8.26
CA GLN A 828 -15.38 37.24 -8.52
C GLN A 828 -15.42 36.26 -9.71
N SER A 829 -16.30 35.26 -9.69
CA SER A 829 -16.69 34.51 -10.90
C SER A 829 -18.00 35.10 -11.47
N ASN A 830 -18.08 35.24 -12.79
CA ASN A 830 -19.25 35.80 -13.49
C ASN A 830 -19.62 34.95 -14.69
N HIS A 831 -20.89 34.55 -14.81
CA HIS A 831 -21.70 34.82 -16.01
C HIS A 831 -23.16 34.39 -15.81
N LEU A 832 -24.09 35.36 -15.81
CA LEU A 832 -25.38 35.35 -16.53
C LEU A 832 -26.31 36.47 -16.03
N ARG A 833 -26.70 37.40 -16.92
CA ARG A 833 -27.92 38.20 -16.74
C ARG A 833 -28.46 38.72 -18.06
N TRP A 834 -29.77 38.58 -18.25
CA TRP A 834 -30.53 39.24 -19.33
C TRP A 834 -31.06 40.60 -18.86
N THR A 835 -30.97 41.62 -19.72
CA THR A 835 -31.85 42.81 -19.71
C THR A 835 -32.11 43.28 -21.16
N SER A 836 -33.09 44.17 -21.33
CA SER A 836 -33.89 44.34 -22.55
C SER A 836 -33.64 45.69 -23.29
N PRO A 837 -34.27 45.98 -24.45
CA PRO A 837 -33.53 46.59 -25.57
C PRO A 837 -33.96 48.00 -26.03
N ARG A 838 -33.12 48.66 -26.85
CA ARG A 838 -33.54 49.54 -27.97
C ARG A 838 -32.38 49.93 -28.92
N ARG A 839 -32.65 49.90 -30.23
CA ARG A 839 -32.28 50.84 -31.34
C ARG A 839 -30.87 51.51 -31.28
N LEU A 840 -30.06 51.57 -32.36
CA LEU A 840 -30.39 51.62 -33.80
C LEU A 840 -29.16 51.31 -34.70
N ARG A 841 -29.40 50.72 -35.90
CA ARG A 841 -28.63 50.73 -37.18
C ARG A 841 -27.16 51.24 -37.21
N ALA A 842 -26.24 50.43 -37.76
CA ALA A 842 -25.71 50.53 -39.16
C ALA A 842 -24.27 49.97 -39.34
N ALA A 843 -24.01 49.44 -40.53
CA ALA A 843 -22.74 48.93 -41.12
C ALA A 843 -21.48 49.81 -40.85
N ALA A 844 -20.23 49.30 -40.91
CA ALA A 844 -19.65 48.56 -42.04
C ALA A 844 -18.26 47.92 -41.73
N THR A 845 -17.84 47.02 -42.62
CA THR A 845 -16.43 46.57 -42.88
C THR A 845 -15.79 47.52 -43.93
N PRO A 846 -14.47 47.45 -44.30
CA PRO A 846 -13.55 46.31 -44.19
C PRO A 846 -12.03 46.60 -43.98
N GLU A 847 -11.22 45.54 -44.21
CA GLU A 847 -9.82 45.48 -44.68
C GLU A 847 -8.57 45.75 -43.79
N VAL A 848 -7.75 44.68 -43.71
CA VAL A 848 -6.28 44.60 -43.92
C VAL A 848 -5.30 45.45 -43.07
N ALA A 849 -4.52 44.76 -42.24
CA ALA A 849 -3.05 44.91 -42.15
C ALA A 849 -2.39 43.66 -41.48
N VAL A 850 -1.08 43.49 -41.66
CA VAL A 850 -0.27 42.35 -41.13
C VAL A 850 0.79 42.88 -40.16
N GLY A 851 1.10 42.16 -39.06
CA GLY A 851 2.29 42.47 -38.25
C GLY A 851 2.43 41.77 -36.88
N THR A 852 3.27 40.74 -36.83
CA THR A 852 4.17 40.34 -35.70
C THR A 852 3.71 40.49 -34.24
N GLY A 853 3.52 39.37 -33.54
CA GLY A 853 3.58 39.29 -32.07
C GLY A 853 5.03 39.12 -31.53
N PRO A 854 5.28 39.35 -30.23
CA PRO A 854 6.64 39.41 -29.65
C PRO A 854 7.15 38.10 -29.02
N TRP A 855 8.43 38.10 -28.64
CA TRP A 855 9.15 37.02 -27.95
C TRP A 855 8.68 36.80 -26.49
N PRO A 856 8.64 35.54 -26.00
CA PRO A 856 8.62 35.22 -24.57
C PRO A 856 10.04 35.08 -23.98
N ASN A 857 10.14 35.12 -22.66
CA ASN A 857 11.34 34.74 -21.88
C ASN A 857 11.23 33.26 -21.39
N PRO A 858 12.31 32.63 -20.90
CA PRO A 858 12.46 31.16 -20.92
C PRO A 858 11.76 30.39 -19.78
N PRO A 859 11.52 29.08 -19.96
CA PRO A 859 10.92 28.17 -18.97
C PRO A 859 11.94 27.59 -17.96
N THR A 860 11.43 26.99 -16.88
CA THR A 860 12.21 26.34 -15.80
C THR A 860 11.97 24.83 -15.73
N GLU A 861 13.04 24.04 -15.86
CA GLU A 861 13.32 22.77 -15.17
C GLU A 861 12.23 21.68 -15.02
N ALA A 862 11.27 21.60 -15.95
CA ALA A 862 10.33 20.47 -16.04
C ALA A 862 10.56 19.54 -17.26
N GLU A 863 11.33 19.98 -18.27
CA GLU A 863 11.45 19.30 -19.58
C GLU A 863 12.89 18.88 -19.92
N GLN A 864 13.68 18.40 -18.94
CA GLN A 864 15.05 17.91 -19.17
C GLN A 864 15.33 16.44 -18.81
N LEU A 865 14.36 15.67 -18.29
CA LEU A 865 14.50 14.21 -18.11
C LEU A 865 13.78 13.36 -19.17
N GLN A 866 12.97 13.95 -20.06
CA GLN A 866 12.26 13.23 -21.13
C GLN A 866 13.08 13.16 -22.46
N ALA A 867 14.41 13.23 -22.38
CA ALA A 867 15.29 13.47 -23.54
C ALA A 867 16.45 12.47 -23.74
N LEU A 868 16.42 11.30 -23.06
CA LEU A 868 17.46 10.26 -23.20
C LEU A 868 16.94 8.89 -23.68
N MET A 869 15.65 8.74 -23.96
CA MET A 869 15.03 7.48 -24.41
C MET A 869 13.89 7.71 -25.42
N ALA A 870 14.21 8.05 -26.68
CA ALA A 870 13.41 7.76 -27.89
C ALA A 870 13.93 8.44 -29.19
N ALA A 871 15.11 8.05 -29.71
CA ALA A 871 15.53 8.45 -31.07
C ALA A 871 16.67 7.60 -31.68
N ALA A 872 16.34 6.49 -32.35
CA ALA A 872 17.07 5.95 -33.52
C ALA A 872 16.49 4.57 -33.91
N ASN A 873 15.57 4.53 -34.88
CA ASN A 873 15.16 3.29 -35.53
C ASN A 873 15.47 3.36 -37.04
N GLU A 874 16.12 2.30 -37.54
CA GLU A 874 16.05 1.76 -38.90
C GLU A 874 16.65 2.47 -40.15
N VAL A 875 17.51 1.69 -40.82
CA VAL A 875 17.65 1.47 -42.28
C VAL A 875 18.31 2.53 -43.17
N SER A 876 19.49 2.16 -43.70
CA SER A 876 19.81 2.25 -45.14
C SER A 876 20.93 1.27 -45.51
N GLU A 877 21.01 0.84 -46.78
CA GLU A 877 21.99 -0.13 -47.28
C GLU A 877 23.11 0.50 -48.15
N ALA A 878 24.24 -0.20 -48.22
CA ALA A 878 25.29 -0.23 -49.25
C ALA A 878 25.47 0.92 -50.27
N THR A 879 26.70 1.45 -50.42
CA THR A 879 27.60 1.06 -51.54
C THR A 879 29.02 1.66 -51.53
N ASN A 880 29.97 0.85 -52.01
CA ASN A 880 31.35 1.07 -52.51
C ASN A 880 31.86 2.51 -52.81
N THR A 881 33.10 2.85 -52.43
CA THR A 881 34.32 2.77 -53.31
C THR A 881 35.62 3.38 -52.71
N LEU A 882 36.77 2.77 -53.07
CA LEU A 882 38.14 3.32 -53.23
C LEU A 882 38.91 3.98 -52.04
N GLY A 883 40.18 3.59 -51.87
CA GLY A 883 41.24 4.27 -51.09
C GLY A 883 42.22 5.05 -52.00
N PRO A 884 43.54 5.19 -51.71
CA PRO A 884 44.36 4.57 -50.64
C PRO A 884 45.33 5.53 -49.87
N GLY A 885 46.15 5.01 -48.93
CA GLY A 885 47.39 5.72 -48.50
C GLY A 885 48.02 5.31 -47.15
N THR A 886 49.10 4.53 -47.19
CA THR A 886 50.32 4.51 -46.31
C THR A 886 50.32 5.29 -44.97
N MET A 887 50.77 4.79 -43.81
CA MET A 887 51.52 3.58 -43.35
C MET A 887 51.40 3.48 -41.79
N GLY A 888 51.92 2.49 -41.03
CA GLY A 888 52.67 1.26 -41.32
C GLY A 888 53.62 0.86 -40.16
N LEU A 889 53.95 -0.45 -40.02
CA LEU A 889 54.84 -1.10 -39.00
C LEU A 889 54.34 -1.12 -37.53
N SER A 890 54.44 -2.22 -36.75
CA SER A 890 54.83 -3.61 -37.08
C SER A 890 54.22 -4.65 -36.11
N THR A 891 53.87 -5.82 -36.65
CA THR A 891 53.80 -7.19 -36.05
C THR A 891 53.92 -7.37 -34.52
N ARG A 892 53.16 -8.22 -33.81
CA ARG A 892 52.37 -9.46 -34.14
C ARG A 892 51.43 -9.77 -32.94
N TYR A 893 50.64 -10.85 -32.79
CA TYR A 893 50.45 -12.14 -33.48
C TYR A 893 49.00 -12.65 -33.23
N SER A 894 48.57 -13.75 -33.89
CA SER A 894 47.35 -14.54 -33.58
C SER A 894 47.50 -15.95 -34.20
N PRO A 895 46.73 -16.98 -33.77
CA PRO A 895 45.39 -17.28 -34.33
C PRO A 895 44.32 -17.50 -33.23
N GLN A 896 42.99 -17.33 -33.41
CA GLN A 896 42.00 -17.54 -34.50
C GLN A 896 41.39 -18.97 -34.63
N PHE A 897 40.13 -19.01 -35.10
CA PHE A 897 39.26 -20.16 -35.44
C PHE A 897 38.62 -20.94 -34.25
N THR A 898 37.32 -21.30 -34.22
CA THR A 898 36.11 -20.87 -35.00
C THR A 898 34.82 -21.24 -34.24
N LEU A 899 33.64 -20.80 -34.72
CA LEU A 899 32.31 -21.14 -34.19
C LEU A 899 31.43 -21.83 -35.25
N GLN A 900 30.83 -23.01 -34.95
CA GLN A 900 29.66 -23.54 -35.68
C GLN A 900 28.90 -24.67 -34.94
N HIS A 901 27.59 -24.47 -34.75
CA HIS A 901 26.45 -25.41 -34.55
C HIS A 901 26.60 -26.82 -33.89
N VAL A 902 25.93 -27.00 -32.72
CA VAL A 902 24.61 -27.70 -32.50
C VAL A 902 24.41 -29.12 -33.10
N PRO A 903 23.79 -30.13 -32.42
CA PRO A 903 22.82 -30.06 -31.29
C PRO A 903 23.05 -31.00 -30.07
N ASP A 904 22.14 -30.88 -29.08
CA ASP A 904 21.67 -31.83 -28.04
C ASP A 904 22.48 -33.09 -27.65
N TYR A 905 22.65 -33.29 -26.33
CA TYR A 905 22.00 -34.39 -25.60
C TYR A 905 21.88 -34.09 -24.09
N ARG A 906 21.03 -34.86 -23.39
CA ARG A 906 20.71 -34.67 -21.97
C ARG A 906 21.80 -35.19 -21.00
N GLN A 907 21.62 -34.77 -19.74
CA GLN A 907 21.92 -35.45 -18.45
C GLN A 907 23.17 -35.07 -17.64
N ASN A 908 22.85 -34.84 -16.36
CA ASN A 908 23.61 -35.13 -15.13
C ASN A 908 24.85 -34.29 -14.82
N VAL A 909 24.63 -33.28 -13.97
CA VAL A 909 25.61 -32.75 -13.01
C VAL A 909 26.26 -33.90 -12.23
N TYR A 910 27.58 -33.88 -12.10
CA TYR A 910 28.34 -34.82 -11.27
C TYR A 910 29.03 -34.05 -10.14
N ILE A 911 28.67 -34.36 -8.89
CA ILE A 911 29.30 -33.79 -7.69
C ILE A 911 30.17 -34.89 -7.06
N PRO A 912 31.51 -34.79 -7.14
CA PRO A 912 32.40 -35.57 -6.28
C PRO A 912 32.56 -34.84 -4.92
N GLY A 913 32.48 -35.52 -3.78
CA GLY A 913 32.09 -36.90 -3.54
C GLY A 913 32.36 -37.28 -2.08
N SER A 914 31.67 -38.30 -1.56
CA SER A 914 31.93 -38.85 -0.23
C SER A 914 31.96 -40.38 -0.24
N THR A 915 32.80 -40.96 0.60
CA THR A 915 33.27 -42.35 0.48
C THR A 915 32.61 -43.30 1.46
N ALA A 916 32.05 -44.42 0.96
CA ALA A 916 32.23 -45.77 1.54
C ALA A 916 31.38 -46.83 0.80
N THR A 917 31.97 -47.97 0.42
CA THR A 917 31.56 -49.31 0.91
C THR A 917 32.46 -50.46 0.43
N LEU A 918 32.88 -51.29 1.40
CA LEU A 918 33.01 -52.76 1.36
C LEU A 918 33.87 -53.49 0.30
N THR A 919 34.97 -54.10 0.78
CA THR A 919 35.36 -55.53 0.65
C THR A 919 36.53 -55.77 1.62
N ALA A 920 36.82 -56.95 2.20
CA ALA A 920 36.19 -58.29 2.19
C ALA A 920 35.74 -58.67 3.64
N ASN A 921 35.41 -59.90 4.08
CA ASN A 921 35.91 -61.26 3.77
C ASN A 921 34.85 -62.34 4.18
N PRO A 922 34.98 -63.63 3.79
CA PRO A 922 33.96 -64.67 4.04
C PRO A 922 34.25 -65.59 5.25
N GLN A 923 33.28 -66.50 5.51
CA GLN A 923 33.34 -67.79 6.25
C GLN A 923 32.59 -67.91 7.60
N GLN A 924 31.66 -68.88 7.59
CA GLN A 924 31.26 -69.82 8.65
C GLN A 924 31.19 -71.22 7.96
N PRO A 925 31.22 -72.39 8.64
CA PRO A 925 30.55 -72.67 9.93
C PRO A 925 31.26 -73.64 10.92
N GLN A 926 30.72 -73.79 12.13
CA GLN A 926 30.66 -75.08 12.88
C GLN A 926 29.65 -75.07 14.04
N GLN A 927 29.45 -76.20 14.73
CA GLN A 927 28.26 -76.55 15.53
C GLN A 927 28.56 -76.76 17.03
N ALA A 928 27.60 -76.45 17.93
CA ALA A 928 27.41 -77.09 19.25
C ALA A 928 26.04 -76.75 19.89
N LEU A 929 25.64 -77.48 20.95
CA LEU A 929 24.37 -77.42 21.71
C LEU A 929 24.70 -77.51 23.25
N PRO A 930 23.73 -77.62 24.18
CA PRO A 930 22.70 -76.66 24.69
C PRO A 930 22.79 -76.59 26.27
N PRO A 931 21.72 -76.45 27.10
CA PRO A 931 20.49 -75.63 27.14
C PRO A 931 20.65 -74.56 28.30
N PRO A 932 19.84 -74.41 29.38
CA PRO A 932 18.37 -74.43 29.65
C PRO A 932 17.80 -73.20 30.44
N GLN A 933 16.48 -73.22 30.78
CA GLN A 933 15.73 -72.41 31.78
C GLN A 933 15.57 -70.87 31.54
N ALA A 934 14.45 -70.19 31.82
CA ALA A 934 13.03 -70.52 32.14
C ALA A 934 12.20 -69.20 32.25
N SER A 935 10.85 -69.10 32.16
CA SER A 935 9.79 -69.89 31.47
C SER A 935 8.38 -69.23 31.62
N GLY A 936 7.62 -69.04 30.53
CA GLY A 936 6.17 -68.66 30.53
C GLY A 936 5.86 -67.16 30.26
N ALA A 937 4.70 -66.76 29.72
CA ALA A 937 3.55 -67.51 29.16
C ALA A 937 2.71 -66.66 28.15
N GLN A 938 1.86 -67.30 27.34
CA GLN A 938 0.90 -66.74 26.33
C GLN A 938 -0.57 -66.97 26.79
N PRO A 939 -1.68 -66.53 26.10
CA PRO A 939 -1.92 -66.37 24.64
C PRO A 939 -2.80 -65.13 24.20
N GLU A 940 -3.37 -65.16 22.98
CA GLU A 940 -4.05 -64.04 22.25
C GLU A 940 -5.64 -64.12 22.19
N PRO A 941 -6.43 -63.60 21.19
CA PRO A 941 -7.64 -62.77 21.45
C PRO A 941 -8.97 -63.20 20.76
N PRO A 942 -10.08 -62.42 20.84
CA PRO A 942 -10.86 -62.12 19.60
C PRO A 942 -11.69 -60.80 19.52
N LYS A 943 -11.64 -60.17 18.32
CA LYS A 943 -12.73 -59.58 17.49
C LYS A 943 -13.95 -58.79 18.07
N ALA A 944 -14.06 -57.53 17.61
CA ALA A 944 -15.14 -56.94 16.75
C ALA A 944 -16.59 -56.60 17.24
N ALA A 945 -17.25 -55.76 16.41
CA ALA A 945 -18.69 -55.34 16.36
C ALA A 945 -19.22 -54.32 17.40
N GLN A 946 -20.42 -53.70 17.25
CA GLN A 946 -20.95 -52.82 16.18
C GLN A 946 -22.29 -52.15 16.61
N THR A 947 -22.38 -50.80 16.72
CA THR A 947 -23.66 -50.00 16.78
C THR A 947 -24.64 -50.27 17.97
N PRO A 948 -25.81 -49.59 18.17
CA PRO A 948 -26.43 -48.46 17.43
C PRO A 948 -27.02 -47.25 18.24
N ALA A 949 -27.10 -46.11 17.54
CA ALA A 949 -28.14 -45.06 17.48
C ALA A 949 -29.07 -44.66 18.65
N SER A 950 -29.37 -43.34 18.73
CA SER A 950 -30.67 -42.80 19.18
C SER A 950 -31.14 -41.62 18.30
N LYS A 951 -32.38 -41.15 18.47
CA LYS A 951 -33.13 -40.31 17.50
C LYS A 951 -33.64 -38.99 18.09
N LYS A 952 -33.83 -37.97 17.25
CA LYS A 952 -35.04 -37.11 17.24
C LYS A 952 -35.31 -36.53 15.84
N LYS A 953 -36.56 -36.11 15.56
CA LYS A 953 -37.08 -35.95 14.18
C LYS A 953 -38.37 -35.11 14.13
N SER A 954 -38.43 -34.13 13.23
CA SER A 954 -39.64 -33.42 12.78
C SER A 954 -39.33 -32.68 11.46
N THR A 955 -39.81 -33.06 10.27
CA THR A 955 -41.17 -32.91 9.66
C THR A 955 -41.56 -31.47 9.28
N LYS A 956 -42.14 -31.18 8.09
CA LYS A 956 -42.43 -32.03 6.92
C LYS A 956 -42.85 -31.19 5.68
N LYS A 957 -42.11 -31.41 4.58
CA LYS A 957 -42.45 -31.39 3.14
C LYS A 957 -43.93 -31.21 2.72
N GLU A 958 -44.17 -30.38 1.70
CA GLU A 958 -45.45 -30.26 0.99
C GLU A 958 -45.56 -31.20 -0.25
N LYS A 959 -46.68 -31.12 -0.98
CA LYS A 959 -47.01 -31.84 -2.23
C LYS A 959 -46.26 -31.18 -3.42
N LYS A 960 -46.12 -31.82 -4.58
CA LYS A 960 -46.90 -32.92 -5.15
C LYS A 960 -46.01 -33.90 -5.90
#